data_AF-A0AAV2YJ74-F1
#
_entry.id   AF-A0AAV2YJ74-F1
#
_cell.length_a   1.000
_cell.length_b   1.000
_cell.length_c   1.000
_cell.angle_alpha   90.00
_cell.angle_beta   90.00
_cell.angle_gamma   90.00
#
_symmetry.space_group_name_H-M   'P 1'
#
loop_
_entity.id
_entity.type
_entity.pdbx_description
1 polymer ?
#
loop_
_entity_poly.entity_id
_entity_poly.type
_entity_poly.pdbx_seq_one_letter_code
_entity_poly.pdbx_strand_id
1 'polypeptide(L)'
;MTTSVGANARRQQEPMKTKQGQASAAAEQEAKGFVDRALGPILEHFPPSIQQTLRSRFCAEYLAPATAELELLLQKRLTDDEVRHWLFAPQPRQYTQYAVLLAVDGAAAPSNATAQAWTMLKKRFMTMFYLKHAQNWPLVVEFLLRGGLQILVDSFLDDDLQTRGQAIDSFVQITGHAAFDWFADPVGYDAKVLHSRMIALAAPSAGFLRAILTNIELYGKPDSTSAAAQGDGTADDIDSGNETVPSAQRLPGGTFVMLQILAFFLSWVRKFYTNNELRLSRELLDLLQHWPERTRSEEPEELKLAQQLYDDFSRWSAIEDSKEANPKQQETAAAPIISTGDAGNENRQQSYFSKDNVESLLQKASTSDHCDSAFEEAIKLCSMAIDANVGVLDARLLRATALLMQLRIQAKTSKTGFVDSENANRCLDDCRAMLGLETSNVDAIRIQVEVLRLMRLWADAVDLLDSLLTDVDVNDKFRCEDIAYFQTVRDEAQQEREALEALEAEQARKNKIRQAKEEAIFQALLLQQQPEDVRDVTPTVNDVNLGSPDTPSPQTQPIEDSDSTSMSSNSDILRRFTARTAKTSAARKGRSTKSIQDEPVKAITRAQAFLKRFYRAKQDATQLWNLVSTCELGELADAINTSLPEDCFPIILQAIETAAVRALSNTEQARAVRVAQLVQRAPRFVFYRDLATVDVQRSLGASLVAIEEIRQRLDASTLAA
;
A
#
# COMPACT_ATOMS: atom_id res chain seq x y z
N MET A 1 -6.51 -71.10 -64.14
CA MET A 1 -7.51 -71.73 -63.26
C MET A 1 -7.83 -70.76 -62.13
N THR A 2 -9.11 -70.48 -61.98
CA THR A 2 -9.77 -69.39 -61.24
C THR A 2 -10.03 -69.73 -59.77
N THR A 3 -9.92 -68.74 -58.88
CA THR A 3 -10.79 -68.38 -57.71
C THR A 3 -10.01 -67.36 -56.84
N SER A 4 -10.43 -66.10 -56.71
CA SER A 4 -11.56 -65.53 -55.95
C SER A 4 -11.46 -65.75 -54.44
N VAL A 5 -11.19 -64.68 -53.69
CA VAL A 5 -11.97 -64.11 -52.56
C VAL A 5 -11.07 -63.09 -51.84
N GLY A 6 -11.41 -61.80 -51.94
CA GLY A 6 -10.79 -60.71 -51.19
C GLY A 6 -11.87 -59.72 -50.76
N ALA A 7 -12.38 -59.90 -49.54
CA ALA A 7 -13.47 -59.13 -48.98
C ALA A 7 -12.99 -57.76 -48.45
N ASN A 8 -13.81 -56.75 -48.76
CA ASN A 8 -13.72 -55.34 -48.39
C ASN A 8 -13.55 -55.08 -46.89
N ALA A 9 -12.57 -54.25 -46.54
CA ALA A 9 -12.57 -53.45 -45.31
C ALA A 9 -12.68 -51.95 -45.68
N ARG A 10 -13.92 -51.49 -45.89
CA ARG A 10 -14.28 -50.06 -45.93
C ARG A 10 -14.26 -49.52 -44.50
N ARG A 11 -13.18 -48.85 -44.10
CA ARG A 11 -13.16 -47.97 -42.92
C ARG A 11 -13.94 -46.69 -43.25
N GLN A 12 -15.04 -46.49 -42.53
CA GLN A 12 -15.83 -45.26 -42.54
C GLN A 12 -15.00 -44.12 -41.95
N GLN A 13 -14.74 -43.06 -42.74
CA GLN A 13 -14.36 -41.75 -42.23
C GLN A 13 -15.66 -40.98 -42.00
N GLU A 14 -16.08 -40.87 -40.73
CA GLU A 14 -17.19 -40.00 -40.32
C GLU A 14 -16.74 -38.53 -40.28
N PRO A 15 -17.64 -37.56 -40.52
CA PRO A 15 -17.30 -36.15 -40.68
C PRO A 15 -17.11 -35.45 -39.32
N MET A 16 -15.86 -35.32 -38.84
CA MET A 16 -15.51 -34.51 -37.66
C MET A 16 -15.66 -32.98 -37.85
N LYS A 17 -16.01 -32.49 -39.05
CA LYS A 17 -16.05 -31.04 -39.35
C LYS A 17 -17.25 -30.28 -38.76
N THR A 18 -18.33 -30.95 -38.36
CA THR A 18 -19.56 -30.27 -37.91
C THR A 18 -19.52 -29.77 -36.46
N LYS A 19 -18.73 -30.38 -35.56
CA LYS A 19 -18.66 -29.96 -34.15
C LYS A 19 -17.85 -28.68 -33.94
N GLN A 20 -16.77 -28.46 -34.71
CA GLN A 20 -15.91 -27.28 -34.57
C GLN A 20 -16.61 -26.00 -35.06
N GLY A 21 -17.46 -26.09 -36.10
CA GLY A 21 -18.25 -24.95 -36.59
C GLY A 21 -19.35 -24.50 -35.62
N GLN A 22 -19.98 -25.43 -34.90
CA GLN A 22 -21.02 -25.08 -33.93
C GLN A 22 -20.48 -24.37 -32.67
N ALA A 23 -19.30 -24.78 -32.18
CA ALA A 23 -18.66 -24.12 -31.05
C ALA A 23 -18.21 -22.69 -31.39
N SER A 24 -17.68 -22.46 -32.60
CA SER A 24 -17.28 -21.13 -33.08
C SER A 24 -18.46 -20.17 -33.17
N ALA A 25 -19.59 -20.63 -33.73
CA ALA A 25 -20.79 -19.81 -33.88
C ALA A 25 -21.41 -19.42 -32.52
N ALA A 26 -21.37 -20.31 -31.53
CA ALA A 26 -21.84 -20.01 -30.18
C ALA A 26 -20.98 -18.94 -29.49
N ALA A 27 -19.64 -19.06 -29.61
CA ALA A 27 -18.70 -18.08 -29.05
C ALA A 27 -18.84 -16.70 -29.72
N GLU A 28 -19.02 -16.65 -31.04
CA GLU A 28 -19.27 -15.40 -31.76
C GLU A 28 -20.58 -14.71 -31.32
N GLN A 29 -21.65 -15.48 -31.11
CA GLN A 29 -22.92 -14.96 -30.64
C GLN A 29 -22.83 -14.45 -29.19
N GLU A 30 -22.06 -15.14 -28.34
CA GLU A 30 -21.77 -14.70 -26.98
C GLU A 30 -20.96 -13.40 -26.97
N ALA A 31 -19.88 -13.34 -27.76
CA ALA A 31 -19.04 -12.16 -27.90
C ALA A 31 -19.85 -10.94 -28.36
N LYS A 32 -20.71 -11.13 -29.38
CA LYS A 32 -21.63 -10.10 -29.85
C LYS A 32 -22.57 -9.64 -28.74
N GLY A 33 -23.22 -10.57 -28.04
CA GLY A 33 -24.11 -10.24 -26.94
C GLY A 33 -23.40 -9.49 -25.79
N PHE A 34 -22.14 -9.82 -25.50
CA PHE A 34 -21.35 -9.13 -24.50
C PHE A 34 -20.95 -7.71 -24.96
N VAL A 35 -20.37 -7.58 -26.16
CA VAL A 35 -19.96 -6.28 -26.72
C VAL A 35 -21.14 -5.34 -26.84
N ASP A 36 -22.30 -5.83 -27.29
CA ASP A 36 -23.53 -5.05 -27.39
C ASP A 36 -23.99 -4.52 -26.02
N ARG A 37 -23.87 -5.32 -24.95
CA ARG A 37 -24.18 -4.86 -23.58
C ARG A 37 -23.13 -3.88 -23.04
N ALA A 38 -21.85 -4.14 -23.31
CA ALA A 38 -20.74 -3.41 -22.71
C ALA A 38 -20.47 -2.05 -23.39
N LEU A 39 -20.75 -1.95 -24.69
CA LEU A 39 -20.42 -0.80 -25.54
C LEU A 39 -21.61 -0.27 -26.35
N GLY A 40 -22.77 -0.95 -26.36
CA GLY A 40 -23.95 -0.55 -27.16
C GLY A 40 -24.29 0.94 -27.07
N PRO A 41 -24.49 1.50 -25.86
CA PRO A 41 -24.81 2.92 -25.70
C PRO A 41 -23.76 3.87 -26.29
N ILE A 42 -22.47 3.51 -26.21
CA ILE A 42 -21.38 4.31 -26.76
C ILE A 42 -21.39 4.21 -28.29
N LEU A 43 -21.52 2.99 -28.82
CA LEU A 43 -21.48 2.74 -30.26
C LEU A 43 -22.67 3.36 -30.99
N GLU A 44 -23.82 3.53 -30.34
CA GLU A 44 -25.00 4.18 -30.93
C GLU A 44 -24.77 5.63 -31.37
N HIS A 45 -23.77 6.31 -30.82
CA HIS A 45 -23.40 7.68 -31.20
C HIS A 45 -22.64 7.77 -32.54
N PHE A 46 -22.15 6.64 -33.06
CA PHE A 46 -21.40 6.60 -34.31
C PHE A 46 -22.30 6.31 -35.52
N PRO A 47 -21.94 6.72 -36.74
CA PRO A 47 -22.65 6.33 -37.96
C PRO A 47 -22.77 4.80 -38.10
N PRO A 48 -23.88 4.24 -38.63
CA PRO A 48 -24.13 2.79 -38.66
C PRO A 48 -23.01 1.96 -39.31
N SER A 49 -22.36 2.50 -40.35
CA SER A 49 -21.21 1.86 -41.00
C SER A 49 -20.03 1.67 -40.05
N ILE A 50 -19.71 2.70 -39.25
CA ILE A 50 -18.65 2.68 -38.24
C ILE A 50 -19.04 1.77 -37.08
N GLN A 51 -20.32 1.79 -36.66
CA GLN A 51 -20.81 0.90 -35.61
C GLN A 51 -20.54 -0.57 -35.93
N GLN A 52 -20.85 -1.00 -37.16
CA GLN A 52 -20.65 -2.39 -37.58
C GLN A 52 -19.15 -2.76 -37.57
N THR A 53 -18.28 -1.87 -38.07
CA THR A 53 -16.82 -2.07 -38.03
C THR A 53 -16.29 -2.17 -36.60
N LEU A 54 -16.71 -1.27 -35.71
CA LEU A 54 -16.29 -1.29 -34.31
C LEU A 54 -16.80 -2.52 -33.57
N ARG A 55 -18.09 -2.89 -33.75
CA ARG A 55 -18.64 -4.12 -33.16
C ARG A 55 -17.87 -5.35 -33.63
N SER A 56 -17.61 -5.47 -34.94
CA SER A 56 -16.83 -6.58 -35.48
C SER A 56 -15.42 -6.63 -34.89
N ARG A 57 -14.77 -5.47 -34.74
CA ARG A 57 -13.42 -5.38 -34.15
C ARG A 57 -13.43 -5.79 -32.68
N PHE A 58 -14.33 -5.26 -31.86
CA PHE A 58 -14.38 -5.59 -30.44
C PHE A 58 -14.84 -7.03 -30.19
N CYS A 59 -15.69 -7.61 -31.04
CA CYS A 59 -15.98 -9.04 -30.99
C CYS A 59 -14.73 -9.88 -31.26
N ALA A 60 -13.92 -9.50 -32.25
CA ALA A 60 -12.65 -10.17 -32.52
C ALA A 60 -11.66 -10.03 -31.35
N GLU A 61 -11.57 -8.85 -30.74
CA GLU A 61 -10.75 -8.62 -29.55
C GLU A 61 -11.27 -9.39 -28.32
N TYR A 62 -12.59 -9.55 -28.17
CA TYR A 62 -13.19 -10.38 -27.11
C TYR A 62 -12.85 -11.86 -27.30
N LEU A 63 -12.95 -12.37 -28.53
CA LEU A 63 -12.64 -13.76 -28.84
C LEU A 63 -11.13 -14.06 -28.72
N ALA A 64 -10.27 -13.08 -29.03
CA ALA A 64 -8.81 -13.19 -28.97
C ALA A 64 -8.20 -12.02 -28.16
N PRO A 65 -8.27 -12.05 -26.81
CA PRO A 65 -7.92 -10.93 -25.95
C PRO A 65 -6.40 -10.62 -25.83
N ALA A 66 -5.55 -11.35 -26.55
CA ALA A 66 -4.09 -11.23 -26.51
C ALA A 66 -3.49 -11.53 -25.11
N THR A 67 -4.00 -12.60 -24.49
CA THR A 67 -3.60 -13.03 -23.15
C THR A 67 -2.10 -13.29 -23.05
N ALA A 68 -1.51 -14.00 -24.03
CA ALA A 68 -0.09 -14.35 -23.99
C ALA A 68 0.83 -13.12 -24.03
N GLU A 69 0.49 -12.12 -24.84
CA GLU A 69 1.20 -10.86 -24.94
C GLU A 69 1.10 -10.05 -23.64
N LEU A 70 -0.09 -10.05 -23.02
CA LEU A 70 -0.33 -9.35 -21.78
C LEU A 70 0.36 -10.02 -20.59
N GLU A 71 0.36 -11.36 -20.52
CA GLU A 71 1.11 -12.13 -19.52
C GLU A 71 2.60 -11.81 -19.60
N LEU A 72 3.15 -11.73 -20.82
CA LEU A 72 4.56 -11.43 -21.05
C LEU A 72 4.92 -10.03 -20.52
N LEU A 73 4.06 -9.04 -20.78
CA LEU A 73 4.29 -7.66 -20.36
C LEU A 73 4.14 -7.49 -18.84
N LEU A 74 3.11 -8.09 -18.24
CA LEU A 74 2.85 -7.95 -16.81
C LEU A 74 3.62 -8.95 -15.94
N GLN A 75 4.32 -9.90 -16.57
CA GLN A 75 4.98 -11.02 -15.89
C GLN A 75 4.05 -11.77 -14.94
N LYS A 76 2.77 -11.87 -15.30
CA LYS A 76 1.70 -12.45 -14.49
C LYS A 76 0.89 -13.42 -15.33
N ARG A 77 0.52 -14.57 -14.74
CA ARG A 77 -0.43 -15.51 -15.37
C ARG A 77 -1.84 -14.94 -15.36
N LEU A 78 -2.50 -14.98 -16.51
CA LEU A 78 -3.83 -14.43 -16.74
C LEU A 78 -4.66 -15.39 -17.58
N THR A 79 -5.94 -15.45 -17.27
CA THR A 79 -6.95 -16.14 -18.07
C THR A 79 -7.54 -15.20 -19.12
N ASP A 80 -8.06 -15.75 -20.22
CA ASP A 80 -8.76 -14.95 -21.24
C ASP A 80 -9.91 -14.13 -20.63
N ASP A 81 -10.62 -14.68 -19.64
CA ASP A 81 -11.72 -13.98 -18.96
C ASP A 81 -11.23 -12.80 -18.13
N GLU A 82 -10.09 -12.92 -17.46
CA GLU A 82 -9.47 -11.78 -16.77
C GLU A 82 -9.06 -10.68 -17.75
N VAL A 83 -8.47 -11.04 -18.89
CA VAL A 83 -8.06 -10.04 -19.89
C VAL A 83 -9.27 -9.37 -20.54
N ARG A 84 -10.33 -10.13 -20.87
CA ARG A 84 -11.62 -9.58 -21.31
C ARG A 84 -12.18 -8.61 -20.27
N HIS A 85 -12.12 -8.97 -18.99
CA HIS A 85 -12.60 -8.11 -17.91
C HIS A 85 -11.77 -6.82 -17.82
N TRP A 86 -10.45 -6.89 -17.90
CA TRP A 86 -9.58 -5.71 -17.92
C TRP A 86 -9.85 -4.79 -19.10
N LEU A 87 -10.07 -5.35 -20.28
CA LEU A 87 -10.28 -4.57 -21.49
C LEU A 87 -11.65 -3.86 -21.46
N PHE A 88 -12.73 -4.59 -21.11
CA PHE A 88 -14.10 -4.10 -21.27
C PHE A 88 -14.77 -3.57 -20.00
N ALA A 89 -14.38 -4.06 -18.82
CA ALA A 89 -15.00 -3.71 -17.55
C ALA A 89 -13.99 -3.71 -16.38
N PRO A 90 -12.89 -2.96 -16.48
CA PRO A 90 -11.84 -2.97 -15.47
C PRO A 90 -12.36 -2.48 -14.12
N GLN A 91 -11.83 -3.07 -13.05
CA GLN A 91 -12.04 -2.63 -11.67
C GLN A 91 -11.05 -1.52 -11.30
N PRO A 92 -11.39 -0.64 -10.33
CA PRO A 92 -10.49 0.40 -9.83
C PRO A 92 -9.05 -0.07 -9.57
N ARG A 93 -8.88 -1.19 -8.86
CA ARG A 93 -7.55 -1.77 -8.56
C ARG A 93 -6.71 -2.14 -9.78
N GLN A 94 -7.34 -2.45 -10.92
CA GLN A 94 -6.67 -2.85 -12.16
C GLN A 94 -6.08 -1.66 -12.92
N TYR A 95 -6.43 -0.42 -12.54
CA TYR A 95 -5.88 0.79 -13.17
C TYR A 95 -4.41 1.02 -12.87
N THR A 96 -3.88 0.40 -11.82
CA THR A 96 -2.44 0.38 -11.56
C THR A 96 -1.70 -0.26 -12.74
N GLN A 97 -2.18 -1.40 -13.23
CA GLN A 97 -1.59 -2.07 -14.38
C GLN A 97 -2.01 -1.41 -15.70
N TYR A 98 -3.22 -0.85 -15.77
CA TYR A 98 -3.69 -0.10 -16.93
C TYR A 98 -2.80 1.11 -17.25
N ALA A 99 -2.40 1.86 -16.22
CA ALA A 99 -1.46 2.97 -16.38
C ALA A 99 -0.12 2.48 -16.93
N VAL A 100 0.43 1.38 -16.39
CA VAL A 100 1.66 0.77 -16.91
C VAL A 100 1.51 0.38 -18.39
N LEU A 101 0.38 -0.22 -18.77
CA LEU A 101 0.13 -0.64 -20.16
C LEU A 101 0.13 0.53 -21.15
N LEU A 102 -0.39 1.68 -20.75
CA LEU A 102 -0.42 2.87 -21.59
C LEU A 102 0.89 3.65 -21.58
N ALA A 103 1.69 3.52 -20.51
CA ALA A 103 2.99 4.20 -20.35
C ALA A 103 4.12 3.57 -21.17
N VAL A 104 3.98 2.31 -21.58
CA VAL A 104 5.05 1.58 -22.27
C VAL A 104 5.29 2.17 -23.65
N ASP A 105 6.51 2.66 -23.87
CA ASP A 105 7.02 3.00 -25.19
C ASP A 105 7.52 1.72 -25.88
N GLY A 106 6.99 1.47 -27.09
CA GLY A 106 7.40 0.33 -27.91
C GLY A 106 8.89 0.35 -28.25
N ALA A 107 9.53 1.53 -28.28
CA ALA A 107 10.96 1.68 -28.55
C ALA A 107 11.85 1.10 -27.44
N ALA A 108 11.35 1.00 -26.21
CA ALA A 108 12.11 0.48 -25.07
C ALA A 108 12.10 -1.06 -24.97
N ALA A 109 11.46 -1.76 -25.91
CA ALA A 109 11.28 -3.20 -25.82
C ALA A 109 12.57 -3.99 -26.10
N PRO A 110 12.81 -5.11 -25.38
CA PRO A 110 14.01 -5.92 -25.55
C PRO A 110 14.07 -6.67 -26.89
N SER A 111 12.94 -6.78 -27.62
CA SER A 111 12.89 -7.40 -28.94
C SER A 111 11.83 -6.76 -29.83
N ASN A 112 12.00 -6.84 -31.15
CA ASN A 112 11.03 -6.33 -32.13
C ASN A 112 9.64 -6.97 -31.98
N ALA A 113 9.58 -8.27 -31.66
CA ALA A 113 8.32 -8.97 -31.43
C ALA A 113 7.60 -8.44 -30.18
N THR A 114 8.37 -8.16 -29.12
CA THR A 114 7.85 -7.54 -27.89
C THR A 114 7.37 -6.11 -28.14
N ALA A 115 8.12 -5.31 -28.90
CA ALA A 115 7.73 -3.96 -29.30
C ALA A 115 6.38 -3.94 -30.05
N GLN A 116 6.21 -4.86 -31.01
CA GLN A 116 4.99 -5.00 -31.78
C GLN A 116 3.81 -5.41 -30.89
N ALA A 117 4.01 -6.38 -30.00
CA ALA A 117 2.99 -6.81 -29.04
C ALA A 117 2.55 -5.66 -28.12
N TRP A 118 3.50 -4.88 -27.60
CA TRP A 118 3.23 -3.72 -26.76
C TRP A 118 2.48 -2.62 -27.50
N THR A 119 2.91 -2.30 -28.72
CA THR A 119 2.23 -1.30 -29.57
C THR A 119 0.78 -1.72 -29.84
N MET A 120 0.55 -3.01 -30.13
CA MET A 120 -0.78 -3.56 -30.34
C MET A 120 -1.64 -3.48 -29.07
N LEU A 121 -1.11 -3.86 -27.91
CA LEU A 121 -1.81 -3.77 -26.62
C LEU A 121 -2.13 -2.32 -26.25
N LYS A 122 -1.16 -1.41 -26.36
CA LYS A 122 -1.34 0.03 -26.11
C LYS A 122 -2.50 0.58 -26.95
N LYS A 123 -2.56 0.27 -28.25
CA LYS A 123 -3.65 0.70 -29.13
C LYS A 123 -5.02 0.15 -28.71
N ARG A 124 -5.10 -1.13 -28.33
CA ARG A 124 -6.36 -1.74 -27.85
C ARG A 124 -6.86 -1.09 -26.57
N PHE A 125 -5.97 -0.97 -25.57
CA PHE A 125 -6.30 -0.39 -24.29
C PHE A 125 -6.59 1.11 -24.41
N MET A 126 -5.78 1.89 -25.15
CA MET A 126 -6.06 3.31 -25.38
C MET A 126 -7.41 3.53 -26.07
N THR A 127 -7.77 2.69 -27.05
CA THR A 127 -9.08 2.77 -27.71
C THR A 127 -10.23 2.54 -26.73
N MET A 128 -10.12 1.55 -25.85
CA MET A 128 -11.15 1.28 -24.83
C MET A 128 -11.20 2.35 -23.73
N PHE A 129 -10.04 2.88 -23.34
CA PHE A 129 -9.96 3.98 -22.40
C PHE A 129 -10.68 5.22 -22.93
N TYR A 130 -10.33 5.64 -24.15
CA TYR A 130 -10.95 6.77 -24.84
C TYR A 130 -12.47 6.61 -25.04
N LEU A 131 -12.91 5.43 -25.51
CA LEU A 131 -14.34 5.23 -25.85
C LEU A 131 -15.24 5.10 -24.62
N LYS A 132 -14.74 4.48 -23.55
CA LYS A 132 -15.58 4.04 -22.44
C LYS A 132 -15.07 4.51 -21.10
N HIS A 133 -13.79 4.28 -20.81
CA HIS A 133 -13.35 4.38 -19.42
C HIS A 133 -13.06 5.81 -18.97
N ALA A 134 -12.67 6.70 -19.88
CA ALA A 134 -12.50 8.13 -19.62
C ALA A 134 -13.81 8.81 -19.16
N GLN A 135 -14.96 8.19 -19.41
CA GLN A 135 -16.29 8.66 -18.97
C GLN A 135 -16.72 8.08 -17.62
N ASN A 136 -15.92 7.18 -17.03
CA ASN A 136 -16.21 6.56 -15.75
C ASN A 136 -15.33 7.15 -14.65
N TRP A 137 -15.84 8.16 -13.94
CA TRP A 137 -15.05 8.94 -12.99
C TRP A 137 -14.31 8.11 -11.93
N PRO A 138 -14.92 7.12 -11.24
CA PRO A 138 -14.17 6.25 -10.32
C PRO A 138 -12.93 5.59 -10.94
N LEU A 139 -12.99 5.18 -12.21
CA LEU A 139 -11.86 4.59 -12.91
C LEU A 139 -10.83 5.65 -13.32
N VAL A 140 -11.31 6.82 -13.77
CA VAL A 140 -10.45 7.96 -14.08
C VAL A 140 -9.65 8.38 -12.85
N VAL A 141 -10.28 8.53 -11.68
CA VAL A 141 -9.56 8.92 -10.45
C VAL A 141 -8.39 7.99 -10.19
N GLU A 142 -8.61 6.67 -10.21
CA GLU A 142 -7.52 5.69 -10.05
C GLU A 142 -6.44 5.84 -11.13
N PHE A 143 -6.83 6.02 -12.39
CA PHE A 143 -5.87 6.29 -13.47
C PHE A 143 -5.00 7.52 -13.18
N LEU A 144 -5.60 8.64 -12.78
CA LEU A 144 -4.89 9.89 -12.51
C LEU A 144 -3.97 9.75 -11.28
N LEU A 145 -4.42 9.07 -10.22
CA LEU A 145 -3.61 8.81 -9.03
C LEU A 145 -2.31 8.05 -9.35
N ARG A 146 -2.34 7.18 -10.37
CA ARG A 146 -1.21 6.39 -10.88
C ARG A 146 -0.39 7.10 -11.97
N GLY A 147 -0.55 8.42 -12.14
CA GLY A 147 0.20 9.20 -13.11
C GLY A 147 -0.39 9.20 -14.52
N GLY A 148 -1.66 8.79 -14.66
CA GLY A 148 -2.36 8.71 -15.94
C GLY A 148 -2.35 9.99 -16.78
N LEU A 149 -2.39 11.17 -16.14
CA LEU A 149 -2.28 12.45 -16.85
C LEU A 149 -0.96 12.56 -17.63
N GLN A 150 0.16 12.22 -16.99
CA GLN A 150 1.47 12.26 -17.65
C GLN A 150 1.52 11.29 -18.83
N ILE A 151 0.96 10.09 -18.66
CA ILE A 151 0.91 9.07 -19.71
C ILE A 151 0.13 9.55 -20.95
N LEU A 152 -0.99 10.25 -20.74
CA LEU A 152 -1.74 10.85 -21.85
C LEU A 152 -0.92 11.93 -22.54
N VAL A 153 -0.24 12.78 -21.77
CA VAL A 153 0.61 13.87 -22.29
C VAL A 153 1.79 13.32 -23.08
N ASP A 154 2.44 12.26 -22.62
CA ASP A 154 3.52 11.60 -23.36
C ASP A 154 2.99 11.05 -24.69
N SER A 155 1.74 10.56 -24.70
CA SER A 155 1.06 10.08 -25.90
C SER A 155 0.60 11.19 -26.85
N PHE A 156 0.68 12.48 -26.48
CA PHE A 156 0.41 13.59 -27.41
C PHE A 156 1.46 13.67 -28.53
N LEU A 157 2.60 13.03 -28.36
CA LEU A 157 3.68 12.98 -29.34
C LEU A 157 3.80 11.59 -29.99
N ASP A 158 2.79 10.73 -29.84
CA ASP A 158 2.80 9.41 -30.46
C ASP A 158 2.76 9.53 -32.00
N ASP A 159 3.61 8.75 -32.67
CA ASP A 159 3.70 8.69 -34.13
C ASP A 159 2.38 8.19 -34.75
N ASP A 160 1.67 7.32 -34.04
CA ASP A 160 0.36 6.83 -34.45
C ASP A 160 -0.71 7.90 -34.20
N LEU A 161 -1.18 8.51 -35.30
CA LEU A 161 -2.18 9.58 -35.26
C LEU A 161 -3.45 9.19 -34.46
N GLN A 162 -3.86 7.93 -34.54
CA GLN A 162 -5.02 7.43 -33.80
C GLN A 162 -4.77 7.45 -32.30
N THR A 163 -3.66 6.88 -31.83
CA THR A 163 -3.28 6.86 -30.40
C THR A 163 -3.13 8.26 -29.84
N ARG A 164 -2.46 9.14 -30.59
CA ARG A 164 -2.31 10.55 -30.25
C ARG A 164 -3.65 11.27 -30.13
N GLY A 165 -4.53 11.14 -31.13
CA GLY A 165 -5.87 11.72 -31.10
C GLY A 165 -6.72 11.22 -29.93
N GLN A 166 -6.67 9.91 -29.64
CA GLN A 166 -7.37 9.31 -28.50
C GLN A 166 -6.85 9.82 -27.15
N ALA A 167 -5.53 9.99 -27.00
CA ALA A 167 -4.94 10.50 -25.78
C ALA A 167 -5.34 11.96 -25.52
N ILE A 168 -5.30 12.79 -26.57
CA ILE A 168 -5.73 14.19 -26.54
C ILE A 168 -7.19 14.30 -26.13
N ASP A 169 -8.08 13.57 -26.81
CA ASP A 169 -9.50 13.65 -26.50
C ASP A 169 -9.82 13.09 -25.10
N SER A 170 -9.14 12.02 -24.68
CA SER A 170 -9.28 11.52 -23.30
C SER A 170 -8.89 12.57 -22.26
N PHE A 171 -7.83 13.35 -22.52
CA PHE A 171 -7.44 14.45 -21.64
C PHE A 171 -8.54 15.53 -21.56
N VAL A 172 -9.16 15.86 -22.69
CA VAL A 172 -10.31 16.80 -22.75
C VAL A 172 -11.51 16.24 -21.99
N GLN A 173 -11.86 14.97 -22.19
CA GLN A 173 -12.96 14.31 -21.46
C GLN A 173 -12.73 14.36 -19.95
N ILE A 174 -11.50 14.12 -19.48
CA ILE A 174 -11.14 14.12 -18.06
C ILE A 174 -11.19 15.55 -17.49
N THR A 175 -10.68 16.53 -18.23
CA THR A 175 -10.66 17.94 -17.79
C THR A 175 -12.03 18.61 -17.86
N GLY A 176 -12.92 18.10 -18.72
CA GLY A 176 -14.34 18.51 -18.82
C GLY A 176 -15.32 17.61 -18.07
N HIS A 177 -14.85 16.67 -17.24
CA HIS A 177 -15.73 15.67 -16.64
C HIS A 177 -16.68 16.27 -15.59
N ALA A 178 -18.00 16.08 -15.76
CA ALA A 178 -19.02 16.72 -14.89
C ALA A 178 -18.95 16.33 -13.40
N ALA A 179 -18.37 15.17 -13.08
CA ALA A 179 -18.20 14.70 -11.70
C ALA A 179 -17.07 15.40 -10.93
N PHE A 180 -16.24 16.21 -11.60
CA PHE A 180 -15.12 16.90 -10.95
C PHE A 180 -14.89 18.29 -11.54
N ASP A 181 -15.15 19.30 -10.73
CA ASP A 181 -14.86 20.68 -11.08
C ASP A 181 -13.40 21.01 -10.77
N TRP A 182 -12.56 20.99 -11.80
CA TRP A 182 -11.14 21.38 -11.71
C TRP A 182 -10.93 22.81 -11.21
N PHE A 183 -11.94 23.67 -11.32
CA PHE A 183 -11.89 25.03 -10.82
C PHE A 183 -12.46 25.15 -9.40
N ALA A 184 -13.04 24.12 -8.80
CA ALA A 184 -13.41 24.16 -7.38
C ALA A 184 -12.16 24.11 -6.50
N ASP A 185 -12.21 24.73 -5.31
CA ASP A 185 -11.14 24.56 -4.33
C ASP A 185 -11.02 23.07 -3.98
N PRO A 186 -9.81 22.48 -3.95
CA PRO A 186 -9.65 21.05 -3.74
C PRO A 186 -10.02 20.67 -2.30
N VAL A 187 -11.24 20.15 -2.12
CA VAL A 187 -11.76 19.64 -0.85
C VAL A 187 -11.54 18.13 -0.77
N GLY A 188 -10.94 17.67 0.33
CA GLY A 188 -10.63 16.25 0.54
C GLY A 188 -9.28 15.82 -0.03
N TYR A 189 -8.92 14.56 0.22
CA TYR A 189 -7.62 14.02 -0.16
C TYR A 189 -7.49 13.86 -1.68
N ASP A 190 -8.44 13.17 -2.31
CA ASP A 190 -8.37 12.84 -3.74
C ASP A 190 -8.28 14.10 -4.59
N ALA A 191 -9.13 15.10 -4.34
CA ALA A 191 -9.11 16.37 -5.07
C ALA A 191 -7.74 17.08 -4.99
N LYS A 192 -7.13 17.11 -3.79
CA LYS A 192 -5.78 17.69 -3.61
C LYS A 192 -4.73 16.91 -4.41
N VAL A 193 -4.79 15.58 -4.41
CA VAL A 193 -3.87 14.77 -5.20
C VAL A 193 -4.08 14.99 -6.69
N LEU A 194 -5.33 15.05 -7.17
CA LEU A 194 -5.63 15.33 -8.57
C LEU A 194 -5.08 16.69 -9.01
N HIS A 195 -5.28 17.73 -8.21
CA HIS A 195 -4.67 19.05 -8.46
C HIS A 195 -3.14 18.98 -8.44
N SER A 196 -2.56 18.21 -7.50
CA SER A 196 -1.11 17.98 -7.45
C SER A 196 -0.59 17.28 -8.70
N ARG A 197 -1.35 16.33 -9.28
CA ARG A 197 -0.97 15.64 -10.53
C ARG A 197 -1.09 16.58 -11.74
N MET A 198 -2.09 17.46 -11.77
CA MET A 198 -2.24 18.45 -12.83
C MET A 198 -1.11 19.48 -12.82
N ILE A 199 -0.72 20.02 -11.64
CA ILE A 199 0.40 20.98 -11.57
C ILE A 199 1.75 20.33 -11.90
N ALA A 200 1.90 19.02 -11.65
CA ALA A 200 3.12 18.29 -12.03
C ALA A 200 3.39 18.34 -13.54
N LEU A 201 2.36 18.55 -14.38
CA LEU A 201 2.51 18.75 -15.83
C LEU A 201 3.25 20.06 -16.17
N ALA A 202 3.30 21.03 -15.25
CA ALA A 202 4.08 22.26 -15.42
C ALA A 202 5.59 22.03 -15.29
N ALA A 203 6.02 20.88 -14.75
CA ALA A 203 7.44 20.58 -14.61
C ALA A 203 8.11 20.51 -15.99
N PRO A 204 9.33 21.05 -16.17
CA PRO A 204 10.03 20.96 -17.45
C PRO A 204 10.20 19.52 -17.97
N SER A 205 10.35 18.57 -17.05
CA SER A 205 10.48 17.14 -17.36
C SER A 205 9.20 16.51 -17.89
N ALA A 206 8.02 17.08 -17.60
CA ALA A 206 6.73 16.54 -18.02
C ALA A 206 6.46 16.75 -19.52
N GLY A 207 7.18 17.64 -20.19
CA GLY A 207 7.05 17.86 -21.63
C GLY A 207 5.67 18.35 -22.10
N PHE A 208 4.75 18.71 -21.20
CA PHE A 208 3.35 19.03 -21.50
C PHE A 208 3.17 20.21 -22.47
N LEU A 209 3.72 21.38 -22.10
CA LEU A 209 3.67 22.55 -22.97
C LEU A 209 4.38 22.28 -24.30
N ARG A 210 5.53 21.59 -24.26
CA ARG A 210 6.24 21.18 -25.48
C ARG A 210 5.35 20.30 -26.36
N ALA A 211 4.63 19.34 -25.79
CA ALA A 211 3.77 18.44 -26.55
C ALA A 211 2.60 19.19 -27.22
N ILE A 212 2.00 20.16 -26.52
CA ILE A 212 0.95 21.04 -27.08
C ILE A 212 1.52 21.87 -28.23
N LEU A 213 2.64 22.56 -28.00
CA LEU A 213 3.26 23.44 -28.98
C LEU A 213 3.73 22.68 -30.23
N THR A 214 4.37 21.52 -30.05
CA THR A 214 4.77 20.65 -31.17
C THR A 214 3.57 20.27 -32.03
N ASN A 215 2.42 19.93 -31.44
CA ASN A 215 1.22 19.62 -32.21
C ASN A 215 0.70 20.84 -32.98
N ILE A 216 0.74 22.04 -32.40
CA ILE A 216 0.35 23.29 -33.08
C ILE A 216 1.29 23.61 -34.26
N GLU A 217 2.60 23.44 -34.07
CA GLU A 217 3.61 23.74 -35.09
C GLU A 217 3.50 22.88 -36.35
N LEU A 218 2.91 21.68 -36.26
CA LEU A 218 2.70 20.81 -37.42
C LEU A 218 1.83 21.48 -38.50
N TYR A 219 1.01 22.47 -38.14
CA TYR A 219 0.09 23.17 -39.05
C TYR A 219 0.73 24.40 -39.71
N GLY A 220 1.73 25.01 -39.09
CA GLY A 220 2.41 26.21 -39.62
C GLY A 220 3.37 25.92 -40.78
N LYS A 221 3.91 24.70 -40.84
CA LYS A 221 4.86 24.31 -41.89
C LYS A 221 4.15 24.23 -43.25
N PRO A 222 4.60 24.95 -44.30
CA PRO A 222 4.05 24.79 -45.64
C PRO A 222 4.19 23.33 -46.08
N ASP A 223 3.14 22.80 -46.70
CA ASP A 223 3.12 21.44 -47.25
C ASP A 223 4.22 21.30 -48.30
N SER A 224 5.43 20.94 -47.87
CA SER A 224 6.55 20.67 -48.77
C SER A 224 6.32 19.41 -49.62
N THR A 225 5.24 18.66 -49.37
CA THR A 225 4.84 17.46 -50.09
C THR A 225 3.78 17.67 -51.16
N SER A 226 3.07 18.81 -51.22
CA SER A 226 2.05 19.03 -52.26
C SER A 226 2.61 19.59 -53.58
N ALA A 227 3.84 20.12 -53.58
CA ALA A 227 4.49 20.63 -54.80
C ALA A 227 5.20 19.55 -55.64
N ALA A 228 5.45 18.35 -55.11
CA ALA A 228 6.18 17.27 -55.82
C ALA A 228 5.26 16.29 -56.57
N ALA A 229 3.93 16.37 -56.41
CA ALA A 229 2.98 15.45 -57.05
C ALA A 229 2.52 15.88 -58.46
N GLN A 230 3.09 16.95 -59.03
CA GLN A 230 2.85 17.39 -60.42
C GLN A 230 4.16 17.58 -61.22
N GLY A 231 5.21 16.80 -60.89
CA GLY A 231 6.41 16.69 -61.71
C GLY A 231 6.28 15.56 -62.73
N ASP A 232 6.10 15.95 -64.00
CA ASP A 232 6.11 15.11 -65.19
C ASP A 232 7.35 14.21 -65.26
N GLY A 233 7.17 13.01 -65.80
CA GLY A 233 8.10 11.90 -65.66
C GLY A 233 9.40 12.08 -66.44
N THR A 234 10.52 11.89 -65.76
CA THR A 234 11.72 11.30 -66.35
C THR A 234 12.31 10.31 -65.36
N ALA A 235 12.12 9.03 -65.65
CA ALA A 235 12.85 7.95 -65.04
C ALA A 235 14.29 8.01 -65.53
N ASP A 236 15.23 8.28 -64.62
CA ASP A 236 16.50 7.56 -64.51
C ASP A 236 17.31 8.19 -63.36
N ASP A 237 18.04 7.32 -62.67
CA ASP A 237 19.11 7.57 -61.71
C ASP A 237 18.84 7.60 -60.17
N ILE A 238 19.27 6.48 -59.58
CA ILE A 238 20.23 6.33 -58.46
C ILE A 238 19.69 6.56 -57.03
N ASP A 239 19.35 5.42 -56.41
CA ASP A 239 20.00 4.89 -55.19
C ASP A 239 20.60 5.94 -54.23
N SER A 240 19.75 6.51 -53.38
CA SER A 240 20.16 7.25 -52.20
C SER A 240 19.24 6.86 -51.06
N GLY A 241 19.78 6.11 -50.08
CA GLY A 241 19.10 5.65 -48.87
C GLY A 241 18.63 6.81 -48.00
N ASN A 242 17.52 7.44 -48.41
CA ASN A 242 16.85 8.47 -47.64
C ASN A 242 15.94 7.77 -46.65
N GLU A 243 16.36 7.69 -45.39
CA GLU A 243 15.48 7.36 -44.27
C GLU A 243 14.26 8.27 -44.37
N THR A 244 13.12 7.70 -44.78
CA THR A 244 11.81 8.34 -44.74
C THR A 244 11.53 8.71 -43.29
N VAL A 245 11.91 9.93 -42.92
CA VAL A 245 11.46 10.56 -41.68
C VAL A 245 9.93 10.53 -41.75
N PRO A 246 9.23 9.87 -40.80
CA PRO A 246 7.78 9.79 -40.82
C PRO A 246 7.25 11.22 -40.86
N SER A 247 6.56 11.56 -41.95
CA SER A 247 5.94 12.87 -42.10
C SER A 247 4.88 12.99 -41.01
N ALA A 248 5.19 13.78 -39.97
CA ALA A 248 4.31 13.98 -38.83
C ALA A 248 2.91 14.40 -39.30
N GLN A 249 1.95 13.49 -39.16
CA GLN A 249 0.59 13.69 -39.67
C GLN A 249 -0.14 14.73 -38.80
N ARG A 250 -0.99 15.55 -39.43
CA ARG A 250 -1.84 16.53 -38.75
C ARG A 250 -3.14 15.88 -38.28
N LEU A 251 -3.62 16.27 -37.10
CA LEU A 251 -4.92 15.84 -36.58
C LEU A 251 -6.04 16.76 -37.11
N PRO A 252 -7.11 16.26 -37.74
CA PRO A 252 -8.23 17.13 -38.10
C PRO A 252 -8.81 17.86 -36.87
N GLY A 253 -8.89 19.19 -36.90
CA GLY A 253 -9.33 20.00 -35.76
C GLY A 253 -8.37 20.05 -34.56
N GLY A 254 -7.16 19.50 -34.70
CA GLY A 254 -6.22 19.36 -33.58
C GLY A 254 -5.76 20.70 -32.99
N THR A 255 -5.66 21.77 -33.78
CA THR A 255 -5.25 23.10 -33.31
C THR A 255 -6.25 23.67 -32.31
N PHE A 256 -7.55 23.56 -32.59
CA PHE A 256 -8.59 24.02 -31.67
C PHE A 256 -8.58 23.24 -30.36
N VAL A 257 -8.44 21.91 -30.41
CA VAL A 257 -8.38 21.08 -29.21
C VAL A 257 -7.13 21.38 -28.37
N MET A 258 -5.97 21.56 -29.01
CA MET A 258 -4.74 21.99 -28.32
C MET A 258 -4.91 23.35 -27.64
N LEU A 259 -5.59 24.29 -28.32
CA LEU A 259 -5.89 25.60 -27.77
C LEU A 259 -6.84 25.51 -26.56
N GLN A 260 -7.84 24.63 -26.58
CA GLN A 260 -8.73 24.38 -25.45
C GLN A 260 -7.98 23.81 -24.24
N ILE A 261 -7.09 22.83 -24.45
CA ILE A 261 -6.26 22.27 -23.38
C ILE A 261 -5.34 23.35 -22.79
N LEU A 262 -4.72 24.16 -23.65
CA LEU A 262 -3.87 25.28 -23.23
C LEU A 262 -4.68 26.32 -22.43
N ALA A 263 -5.88 26.70 -22.92
CA ALA A 263 -6.79 27.63 -22.27
C ALA A 263 -7.17 27.16 -20.87
N PHE A 264 -7.59 25.90 -20.76
CA PHE A 264 -7.93 25.24 -19.50
C PHE A 264 -6.75 25.32 -18.53
N PHE A 265 -5.57 24.87 -18.95
CA PHE A 265 -4.40 24.77 -18.09
C PHE A 265 -3.93 26.14 -17.60
N LEU A 266 -3.77 27.12 -18.49
CA LEU A 266 -3.34 28.47 -18.11
C LEU A 266 -4.33 29.14 -17.16
N SER A 267 -5.63 28.98 -17.40
CA SER A 267 -6.67 29.52 -16.52
C SER A 267 -6.66 28.85 -15.15
N TRP A 268 -6.48 27.53 -15.12
CA TRP A 268 -6.40 26.74 -13.90
C TRP A 268 -5.16 27.09 -13.06
N VAL A 269 -3.98 27.18 -13.70
CA VAL A 269 -2.73 27.61 -13.03
C VAL A 269 -2.89 29.03 -12.47
N ARG A 270 -3.44 29.96 -13.26
CA ARG A 270 -3.69 31.34 -12.82
C ARG A 270 -4.55 31.37 -11.56
N LYS A 271 -5.62 30.57 -11.49
CA LYS A 271 -6.53 30.53 -10.35
C LYS A 271 -5.88 30.05 -9.04
N PHE A 272 -5.11 28.97 -9.08
CA PHE A 272 -4.65 28.29 -7.86
C PHE A 272 -3.22 28.63 -7.43
N TYR A 273 -2.34 28.96 -8.37
CA TYR A 273 -0.91 29.09 -8.11
C TYR A 273 -0.38 30.50 -8.33
N THR A 274 -1.26 31.42 -8.72
CA THR A 274 -0.92 32.83 -8.86
C THR A 274 -1.95 33.67 -8.12
N ASN A 275 -1.61 34.92 -7.81
CA ASN A 275 -2.58 35.89 -7.28
C ASN A 275 -3.51 36.42 -8.39
N ASN A 276 -4.02 35.51 -9.24
CA ASN A 276 -4.65 35.81 -10.53
C ASN A 276 -3.75 36.57 -11.52
N GLU A 277 -2.44 36.50 -11.35
CA GLU A 277 -1.44 37.12 -12.23
C GLU A 277 -0.50 36.06 -12.80
N LEU A 278 -0.74 35.65 -14.05
CA LEU A 278 0.12 34.71 -14.76
C LEU A 278 0.79 35.42 -15.94
N ARG A 279 2.11 35.53 -15.90
CA ARG A 279 2.91 36.09 -16.99
C ARG A 279 3.32 34.97 -17.94
N LEU A 280 3.10 35.16 -19.23
CA LEU A 280 3.53 34.20 -20.26
C LEU A 280 4.87 34.64 -20.88
N SER A 281 5.54 33.72 -21.57
CA SER A 281 6.69 34.06 -22.42
C SER A 281 6.25 34.88 -23.62
N ARG A 282 7.18 35.66 -24.21
CA ARG A 282 6.88 36.42 -25.43
C ARG A 282 6.50 35.50 -26.58
N GLU A 283 7.19 34.37 -26.71
CA GLU A 283 6.90 33.36 -27.72
C GLU A 283 5.44 32.85 -27.64
N LEU A 284 4.91 32.60 -26.44
CA LEU A 284 3.54 32.11 -26.28
C LEU A 284 2.51 33.22 -26.55
N LEU A 285 2.80 34.46 -26.17
CA LEU A 285 1.96 35.61 -26.50
C LEU A 285 1.95 35.88 -28.00
N ASP A 286 3.11 35.82 -28.66
CA ASP A 286 3.26 35.98 -30.11
C ASP A 286 2.51 34.87 -30.86
N LEU A 287 2.54 33.64 -30.36
CA LEU A 287 1.77 32.52 -30.90
C LEU A 287 0.27 32.78 -30.83
N LEU A 288 -0.25 33.24 -29.69
CA LEU A 288 -1.68 33.54 -29.51
C LEU A 288 -2.11 34.74 -30.36
N GLN A 289 -1.27 35.77 -30.46
CA GLN A 289 -1.55 36.96 -31.26
C GLN A 289 -1.66 36.65 -32.77
N HIS A 290 -0.75 35.82 -33.27
CA HIS A 290 -0.65 35.47 -34.68
C HIS A 290 -1.18 34.05 -34.94
N TRP A 291 -2.18 33.63 -34.16
CA TRP A 291 -2.76 32.30 -34.26
C TRP A 291 -3.26 31.96 -35.68
N PRO A 292 -4.00 32.84 -36.40
CA PRO A 292 -4.45 32.56 -37.76
C PRO A 292 -3.28 32.26 -38.72
N GLU A 293 -2.20 33.05 -38.65
CA GLU A 293 -1.04 32.87 -39.53
C GLU A 293 -0.25 31.59 -39.20
N ARG A 294 -0.19 31.24 -37.90
CA ARG A 294 0.58 30.10 -37.39
C ARG A 294 -0.10 28.76 -37.60
N THR A 295 -1.43 28.71 -37.52
CA THR A 295 -2.20 27.46 -37.63
C THR A 295 -2.91 27.31 -38.97
N ARG A 296 -3.08 28.40 -39.73
CA ARG A 296 -3.92 28.48 -40.94
C ARG A 296 -5.38 28.10 -40.66
N SER A 297 -5.82 28.24 -39.41
CA SER A 297 -7.21 28.00 -39.06
C SER A 297 -8.09 29.16 -39.51
N GLU A 298 -9.21 28.83 -40.15
CA GLU A 298 -10.27 29.76 -40.52
C GLU A 298 -11.49 29.62 -39.57
N GLU A 299 -11.41 28.73 -38.57
CA GLU A 299 -12.53 28.42 -37.68
C GLU A 299 -12.80 29.58 -36.71
N PRO A 300 -13.98 30.22 -36.75
CA PRO A 300 -14.23 31.46 -36.02
C PRO A 300 -14.22 31.27 -34.50
N GLU A 301 -14.62 30.11 -34.00
CA GLU A 301 -14.60 29.79 -32.57
C GLU A 301 -13.16 29.64 -32.04
N GLU A 302 -12.29 29.03 -32.83
CA GLU A 302 -10.87 28.87 -32.51
C GLU A 302 -10.17 30.24 -32.48
N LEU A 303 -10.38 31.06 -33.51
CA LEU A 303 -9.80 32.41 -33.58
C LEU A 303 -10.28 33.30 -32.43
N LYS A 304 -11.56 33.20 -32.08
CA LYS A 304 -12.13 33.92 -30.95
C LYS A 304 -11.52 33.48 -29.62
N LEU A 305 -11.33 32.18 -29.40
CA LEU A 305 -10.69 31.66 -28.19
C LEU A 305 -9.22 32.11 -28.09
N ALA A 306 -8.48 32.06 -29.19
CA ALA A 306 -7.08 32.49 -29.22
C ALA A 306 -6.94 33.98 -28.87
N GLN A 307 -7.79 34.82 -29.49
CA GLN A 307 -7.84 36.25 -29.18
C GLN A 307 -8.21 36.51 -27.72
N GLN A 308 -9.19 35.79 -27.16
CA GLN A 308 -9.58 35.93 -25.76
C GLN A 308 -8.43 35.61 -24.80
N LEU A 309 -7.68 34.53 -25.07
CA LEU A 309 -6.50 34.18 -24.27
C LEU A 309 -5.40 35.25 -24.41
N TYR A 310 -5.13 35.73 -25.63
CA TYR A 310 -4.18 36.81 -25.83
C TYR A 310 -4.58 38.06 -25.04
N ASP A 311 -5.83 38.53 -25.15
CA ASP A 311 -6.33 39.70 -24.44
C ASP A 311 -6.31 39.54 -22.91
N ASP A 312 -6.51 38.32 -22.41
CA ASP A 312 -6.48 38.04 -20.99
C ASP A 312 -5.06 37.99 -20.42
N PHE A 313 -4.11 37.37 -21.13
CA PHE A 313 -2.74 37.16 -20.63
C PHE A 313 -1.74 38.25 -21.05
N SER A 314 -2.04 39.06 -22.06
CA SER A 314 -1.21 40.22 -22.49
C SER A 314 -1.33 41.43 -21.56
N ARG A 315 -2.27 41.41 -20.59
CA ARG A 315 -2.43 42.48 -19.59
C ARG A 315 -1.20 42.66 -18.69
N TRP A 316 -0.37 41.63 -18.61
CA TRP A 316 0.89 41.65 -17.87
C TRP A 316 2.06 41.60 -18.84
N SER A 317 3.13 42.33 -18.52
CA SER A 317 4.38 42.30 -19.30
C SER A 317 4.94 40.88 -19.38
N ALA A 318 5.54 40.53 -20.52
CA ALA A 318 6.19 39.25 -20.68
C ALA A 318 7.26 39.02 -19.61
N ILE A 319 7.53 37.75 -19.29
CA ILE A 319 8.53 37.37 -18.27
C ILE A 319 9.91 37.99 -18.59
N GLU A 320 10.27 38.05 -19.87
CA GLU A 320 11.55 38.58 -20.37
C GLU A 320 11.71 40.09 -20.09
N ASP A 321 10.65 40.87 -20.30
CA ASP A 321 10.65 42.33 -20.08
C ASP A 321 10.87 42.72 -18.62
N SER A 322 10.58 41.80 -17.70
CA SER A 322 10.73 42.02 -16.25
C SER A 322 12.17 41.87 -15.78
N LYS A 323 13.01 41.10 -16.49
CA LYS A 323 14.41 40.81 -16.10
C LYS A 323 15.37 41.95 -16.40
N GLU A 324 15.06 42.79 -17.38
CA GLU A 324 15.90 43.94 -17.75
C GLU A 324 15.86 45.08 -16.72
N ALA A 325 14.90 45.06 -15.78
CA ALA A 325 14.71 46.13 -14.80
C ALA A 325 15.55 45.99 -13.50
N ASN A 326 16.20 44.85 -13.22
CA ASN A 326 16.94 44.69 -11.95
C ASN A 326 18.14 43.70 -12.00
N PRO A 327 19.34 44.14 -12.42
CA PRO A 327 20.51 43.28 -12.65
C PRO A 327 21.26 42.78 -11.40
N LYS A 328 20.68 42.85 -10.19
CA LYS A 328 21.39 42.53 -8.92
C LYS A 328 21.04 41.20 -8.25
N GLN A 329 20.24 40.32 -8.86
CA GLN A 329 19.77 39.07 -8.23
C GLN A 329 20.03 37.81 -9.08
N GLN A 330 21.13 37.76 -9.84
CA GLN A 330 21.27 36.83 -10.97
C GLN A 330 22.31 35.71 -10.78
N GLU A 331 22.35 35.03 -9.62
CA GLU A 331 23.31 33.92 -9.43
C GLU A 331 22.73 32.55 -9.03
N THR A 332 21.41 32.33 -9.06
CA THR A 332 20.82 30.99 -8.74
C THR A 332 19.72 30.48 -9.67
N ALA A 333 19.44 31.14 -10.81
CA ALA A 333 18.27 30.79 -11.64
C ALA A 333 18.62 30.02 -12.92
N ALA A 334 18.79 28.71 -12.82
CA ALA A 334 18.69 27.78 -13.93
C ALA A 334 17.64 26.69 -13.64
N ALA A 335 16.35 27.10 -13.58
CA ALA A 335 15.07 26.38 -13.80
C ALA A 335 13.93 27.00 -12.94
N PRO A 336 12.62 26.87 -13.26
CA PRO A 336 11.93 26.77 -14.55
C PRO A 336 10.99 27.97 -14.83
N ILE A 337 10.20 27.87 -15.91
CA ILE A 337 9.41 28.91 -16.64
C ILE A 337 8.31 29.63 -15.81
N ILE A 338 8.09 29.29 -14.55
CA ILE A 338 7.15 29.99 -13.65
C ILE A 338 7.94 30.57 -12.49
N SER A 339 8.38 31.82 -12.64
CA SER A 339 8.98 32.58 -11.54
C SER A 339 7.85 33.23 -10.73
N THR A 340 7.45 32.59 -9.63
CA THR A 340 6.63 33.25 -8.60
C THR A 340 7.54 34.22 -7.85
N GLY A 341 7.45 35.51 -8.19
CA GLY A 341 8.20 36.56 -7.52
C GLY A 341 7.84 36.62 -6.03
N ASP A 342 8.82 36.34 -5.17
CA ASP A 342 8.75 36.52 -3.72
C ASP A 342 9.62 37.71 -3.32
N ALA A 343 8.99 38.67 -2.65
CA ALA A 343 9.65 39.62 -1.78
C ALA A 343 8.60 40.11 -0.77
N GLY A 344 8.17 39.22 0.14
CA GLY A 344 7.52 39.71 1.36
C GLY A 344 6.67 38.74 2.17
N ASN A 345 6.63 37.43 1.88
CA ASN A 345 5.74 36.53 2.62
C ASN A 345 6.39 35.22 3.07
N GLU A 346 7.50 35.33 3.82
CA GLU A 346 8.19 34.21 4.48
C GLU A 346 7.31 33.45 5.51
N ASN A 347 6.09 33.91 5.79
CA ASN A 347 5.19 33.29 6.77
C ASN A 347 4.09 32.38 6.20
N ARG A 348 4.09 32.07 4.89
CA ARG A 348 3.05 31.21 4.27
C ARG A 348 3.53 30.07 3.38
N GLN A 349 4.82 29.86 3.20
CA GLN A 349 5.30 28.56 2.70
C GLN A 349 5.19 27.53 3.83
N GLN A 350 3.97 27.12 4.16
CA GLN A 350 3.76 25.85 4.83
C GLN A 350 4.40 24.81 3.93
N SER A 351 5.55 24.28 4.34
CA SER A 351 6.22 23.18 3.66
C SER A 351 5.24 22.03 3.55
N TYR A 352 4.57 21.94 2.39
CA TYR A 352 3.65 20.87 2.10
C TYR A 352 4.41 19.56 2.13
N PHE A 353 3.78 18.52 2.66
CA PHE A 353 4.33 17.18 2.63
C PHE A 353 4.59 16.77 1.18
N SER A 354 5.86 16.48 0.88
CA SER A 354 6.29 15.89 -0.37
C SER A 354 7.13 14.66 -0.03
N LYS A 355 6.77 13.52 -0.65
CA LYS A 355 7.48 12.25 -0.47
C LYS A 355 8.97 12.42 -0.74
N ASP A 356 9.31 13.03 -1.87
CA ASP A 356 10.69 13.26 -2.30
C ASP A 356 11.47 14.15 -1.33
N ASN A 357 10.80 15.14 -0.72
CA ASN A 357 11.43 16.01 0.27
C ASN A 357 11.77 15.22 1.55
N VAL A 358 10.82 14.42 2.04
CA VAL A 358 11.06 13.57 3.22
C VAL A 358 12.14 12.52 2.92
N GLU A 359 12.11 11.87 1.76
CA GLU A 359 13.16 10.93 1.34
C GLU A 359 14.53 11.60 1.25
N SER A 360 14.61 12.83 0.71
CA SER A 360 15.84 13.62 0.69
C SER A 360 16.35 13.94 2.09
N LEU A 361 15.46 14.29 3.03
CA LEU A 361 15.83 14.51 4.44
C LEU A 361 16.37 13.22 5.08
N LEU A 362 15.74 12.07 4.83
CA LEU A 362 16.21 10.77 5.34
C LEU A 362 17.57 10.37 4.73
N GLN A 363 17.79 10.66 3.45
CA GLN A 363 19.06 10.41 2.78
C GLN A 363 20.18 11.32 3.32
N LYS A 364 19.89 12.59 3.56
CA LYS A 364 20.81 13.54 4.21
C LYS A 364 21.13 13.11 5.65
N ALA A 365 20.13 12.68 6.41
CA ALA A 365 20.30 12.17 7.76
C ALA A 365 21.20 10.93 7.81
N SER A 366 21.19 10.11 6.75
CA SER A 366 22.02 8.90 6.64
C SER A 366 23.50 9.18 6.35
N THR A 367 23.82 10.33 5.77
CA THR A 367 25.19 10.70 5.35
C THR A 367 25.86 11.73 6.26
N SER A 368 25.06 12.49 7.03
CA SER A 368 25.54 13.56 7.90
C SER A 368 25.82 13.09 9.33
N ASP A 369 26.91 13.58 9.92
CA ASP A 369 27.19 13.44 11.36
C ASP A 369 26.13 14.15 12.24
N HIS A 370 25.36 15.08 11.67
CA HIS A 370 24.30 15.85 12.35
C HIS A 370 22.91 15.28 11.98
N CYS A 371 22.70 14.00 12.27
CA CYS A 371 21.55 13.24 11.80
C CYS A 371 20.22 13.57 12.50
N ASP A 372 20.24 13.98 13.77
CA ASP A 372 19.02 14.13 14.59
C ASP A 372 18.07 15.21 14.05
N SER A 373 18.58 16.38 13.65
CA SER A 373 17.75 17.49 13.15
C SER A 373 16.97 17.12 11.88
N ALA A 374 17.57 16.33 10.99
CA ALA A 374 16.93 15.94 9.73
C ALA A 374 15.85 14.88 9.96
N PHE A 375 16.04 13.96 10.92
CA PHE A 375 14.99 13.01 11.31
C PHE A 375 13.80 13.73 11.98
N GLU A 376 14.05 14.68 12.87
CA GLU A 376 12.99 15.46 13.52
C GLU A 376 12.15 16.24 12.51
N GLU A 377 12.80 16.86 11.51
CA GLU A 377 12.11 17.58 10.45
C GLU A 377 11.26 16.63 9.58
N ALA A 378 11.82 15.48 9.19
CA ALA A 378 11.08 14.45 8.45
C ALA A 378 9.85 13.95 9.24
N ILE A 379 10.02 13.63 10.52
CA ILE A 379 8.93 13.18 11.41
C ILE A 379 7.85 14.27 11.53
N LYS A 380 8.24 15.54 11.64
CA LYS A 380 7.32 16.68 11.72
C LYS A 380 6.50 16.82 10.43
N LEU A 381 7.15 16.79 9.27
CA LEU A 381 6.46 16.88 7.97
C LEU A 381 5.47 15.72 7.78
N CYS A 382 5.88 14.49 8.08
CA CYS A 382 4.98 13.34 8.01
C CYS A 382 3.81 13.45 9.01
N SER A 383 4.04 13.97 10.21
CA SER A 383 2.98 14.15 11.21
C SER A 383 1.95 15.17 10.75
N MET A 384 2.40 16.32 10.23
CA MET A 384 1.51 17.31 9.63
C MET A 384 0.71 16.73 8.47
N ALA A 385 1.30 15.87 7.65
CA ALA A 385 0.62 15.19 6.55
C ALA A 385 -0.47 14.23 7.04
N ILE A 386 -0.16 13.43 8.07
CA ILE A 386 -1.11 12.51 8.69
C ILE A 386 -2.27 13.27 9.33
N ASP A 387 -2.00 14.35 10.06
CA ASP A 387 -3.01 15.19 10.69
C ASP A 387 -3.90 15.90 9.65
N ALA A 388 -3.32 16.30 8.52
CA ALA A 388 -4.03 16.88 7.39
C ALA A 388 -4.76 15.84 6.50
N ASN A 389 -4.63 14.54 6.80
CA ASN A 389 -5.11 13.43 6.00
C ASN A 389 -4.61 13.47 4.54
N VAL A 390 -3.36 13.90 4.34
CA VAL A 390 -2.69 14.00 3.03
C VAL A 390 -1.62 12.92 2.92
N GLY A 391 -1.80 11.98 2.00
CA GLY A 391 -0.79 10.96 1.68
C GLY A 391 -0.56 10.01 2.84
N VAL A 392 -1.61 9.69 3.61
CA VAL A 392 -1.49 9.05 4.93
C VAL A 392 -0.67 7.77 4.92
N LEU A 393 -0.78 6.95 3.87
CA LEU A 393 0.02 5.73 3.72
C LEU A 393 1.50 6.06 3.59
N ASP A 394 1.89 6.86 2.60
CA ASP A 394 3.29 7.27 2.40
C ASP A 394 3.84 8.01 3.63
N ALA A 395 3.05 8.92 4.23
CA ALA A 395 3.45 9.68 5.40
C ALA A 395 3.68 8.78 6.63
N ARG A 396 2.83 7.78 6.87
CA ARG A 396 3.03 6.80 7.95
C ARG A 396 4.25 5.93 7.70
N LEU A 397 4.46 5.43 6.47
CA LEU A 397 5.61 4.61 6.13
C LEU A 397 6.92 5.39 6.30
N LEU A 398 6.97 6.62 5.79
CA LEU A 398 8.14 7.47 5.91
C LEU A 398 8.40 7.89 7.37
N ARG A 399 7.35 8.17 8.15
CA ARG A 399 7.51 8.47 9.59
C ARG A 399 8.03 7.26 10.35
N ALA A 400 7.48 6.07 10.11
CA ALA A 400 7.96 4.83 10.71
C ALA A 400 9.43 4.55 10.32
N THR A 401 9.80 4.82 9.06
CA THR A 401 11.18 4.69 8.58
C THR A 401 12.11 5.66 9.31
N ALA A 402 11.73 6.94 9.42
CA ALA A 402 12.49 7.97 10.14
C ALA A 402 12.72 7.57 11.61
N LEU A 403 11.65 7.14 12.29
CA LEU A 403 11.70 6.68 13.67
C LEU A 403 12.63 5.46 13.81
N LEU A 404 12.51 4.44 12.95
CA LEU A 404 13.38 3.27 12.98
C LEU A 404 14.87 3.65 12.84
N MET A 405 15.20 4.57 11.94
CA MET A 405 16.58 5.03 11.76
C MET A 405 17.11 5.73 13.01
N GLN A 406 16.30 6.58 13.64
CA GLN A 406 16.64 7.22 14.92
C GLN A 406 16.85 6.19 16.04
N LEU A 407 15.97 5.20 16.15
CA LEU A 407 16.09 4.11 17.14
C LEU A 407 17.36 3.27 16.93
N ARG A 408 17.76 3.02 15.67
CA ARG A 408 19.02 2.32 15.35
C ARG A 408 20.26 3.11 15.78
N ILE A 409 20.24 4.43 15.61
CA ILE A 409 21.34 5.30 16.04
C ILE A 409 21.42 5.32 17.56
N GLN A 410 20.28 5.50 18.24
CA GLN A 410 20.19 5.46 19.70
C GLN A 410 20.71 4.13 20.27
N ALA A 411 20.33 3.00 19.67
CA ALA A 411 20.79 1.67 20.09
C ALA A 411 22.33 1.52 19.98
N LYS A 412 22.96 2.13 18.96
CA LYS A 412 24.42 2.12 18.80
C LYS A 412 25.13 3.04 19.79
N THR A 413 24.55 4.19 20.11
CA THR A 413 25.17 5.17 21.03
C THR A 413 24.91 4.86 22.51
N SER A 414 23.84 4.13 22.81
CA SER A 414 23.42 3.81 24.17
C SER A 414 24.30 2.72 24.79
N LYS A 415 25.03 3.05 25.86
CA LYS A 415 25.82 2.06 26.63
C LYS A 415 24.95 0.96 27.24
N THR A 416 23.70 1.26 27.56
CA THR A 416 22.75 0.30 28.12
C THR A 416 22.04 -0.52 27.04
N GLY A 417 22.15 -0.11 25.77
CA GLY A 417 21.38 -0.66 24.66
C GLY A 417 19.87 -0.43 24.79
N PHE A 418 19.44 0.46 25.69
CA PHE A 418 18.04 0.81 25.85
C PHE A 418 17.65 1.86 24.81
N VAL A 419 16.53 1.63 24.15
CA VAL A 419 15.98 2.46 23.08
C VAL A 419 14.78 3.23 23.63
N ASP A 420 14.53 4.44 23.14
CA ASP A 420 13.38 5.24 23.53
C ASP A 420 12.05 4.51 23.22
N SER A 421 11.33 4.14 24.28
CA SER A 421 10.07 3.40 24.18
C SER A 421 8.96 4.22 23.52
N GLU A 422 8.97 5.54 23.61
CA GLU A 422 7.91 6.38 23.03
C GLU A 422 7.98 6.37 21.52
N ASN A 423 9.18 6.65 20.97
CA ASN A 423 9.43 6.63 19.54
C ASN A 423 9.25 5.22 18.94
N ALA A 424 9.64 4.18 19.67
CA ALA A 424 9.40 2.80 19.25
C ALA A 424 7.90 2.48 19.16
N ASN A 425 7.11 2.83 20.18
CA ASN A 425 5.65 2.61 20.16
C ASN A 425 4.96 3.39 19.04
N ARG A 426 5.35 4.66 18.83
CA ARG A 426 4.83 5.48 17.73
C ARG A 426 5.12 4.87 16.35
N CYS A 427 6.31 4.31 16.18
CA CYS A 427 6.67 3.58 14.95
C CYS A 427 5.81 2.32 14.77
N LEU A 428 5.60 1.53 15.84
CA LEU A 428 4.75 0.34 15.80
C LEU A 428 3.29 0.70 15.47
N ASP A 429 2.77 1.81 16.00
CA ASP A 429 1.40 2.27 15.73
C ASP A 429 1.23 2.72 14.27
N ASP A 430 2.24 3.35 13.68
CA ASP A 430 2.24 3.68 12.26
C ASP A 430 2.26 2.42 11.38
N CYS A 431 3.12 1.44 11.69
CA CYS A 431 3.12 0.15 11.01
C CYS A 431 1.77 -0.57 11.11
N ARG A 432 1.16 -0.63 12.30
CA ARG A 432 -0.16 -1.26 12.52
C ARG A 432 -1.26 -0.56 11.74
N ALA A 433 -1.28 0.77 11.73
CA ALA A 433 -2.26 1.54 10.98
C ALA A 433 -2.12 1.31 9.48
N MET A 434 -0.89 1.22 8.96
CA MET A 434 -0.66 0.85 7.56
C MET A 434 -1.10 -0.58 7.25
N LEU A 435 -0.76 -1.54 8.10
CA LEU A 435 -1.16 -2.94 7.90
C LEU A 435 -2.69 -3.14 8.02
N GLY A 436 -3.38 -2.27 8.75
CA GLY A 436 -4.85 -2.21 8.75
C GLY A 436 -5.45 -1.74 7.43
N LEU A 437 -4.70 -0.98 6.63
CA LEU A 437 -5.10 -0.52 5.28
C LEU A 437 -4.62 -1.48 4.19
N GLU A 438 -3.39 -1.98 4.31
CA GLU A 438 -2.73 -2.88 3.38
C GLU A 438 -1.99 -3.99 4.13
N THR A 439 -2.66 -5.13 4.33
CA THR A 439 -2.11 -6.26 5.11
C THR A 439 -0.84 -6.89 4.52
N SER A 440 -0.59 -6.66 3.22
CA SER A 440 0.57 -7.18 2.49
C SER A 440 1.72 -6.18 2.35
N ASN A 441 1.71 -5.06 3.09
CA ASN A 441 2.76 -4.05 3.01
C ASN A 441 4.07 -4.56 3.64
N VAL A 442 4.98 -5.05 2.79
CA VAL A 442 6.25 -5.68 3.19
C VAL A 442 7.13 -4.75 4.02
N ASP A 443 7.23 -3.48 3.63
CA ASP A 443 8.09 -2.52 4.32
C ASP A 443 7.59 -2.22 5.73
N ALA A 444 6.26 -2.09 5.90
CA ALA A 444 5.64 -1.94 7.21
C ALA A 444 5.98 -3.12 8.15
N ILE A 445 5.88 -4.36 7.64
CA ILE A 445 6.22 -5.57 8.40
C ILE A 445 7.71 -5.60 8.75
N ARG A 446 8.59 -5.29 7.78
CA ARG A 446 10.05 -5.26 8.00
C ARG A 446 10.42 -4.25 9.08
N ILE A 447 9.84 -3.05 9.03
CA ILE A 447 10.05 -2.00 10.03
C ILE A 447 9.52 -2.47 11.40
N GLN A 448 8.30 -3.03 11.45
CA GLN A 448 7.68 -3.48 12.69
C GLN A 448 8.52 -4.54 13.39
N VAL A 449 8.97 -5.56 12.65
CA VAL A 449 9.84 -6.63 13.17
C VAL A 449 11.15 -6.04 13.69
N GLU A 450 11.79 -5.15 12.94
CA GLU A 450 13.06 -4.55 13.34
C GLU A 450 12.92 -3.71 14.63
N VAL A 451 11.82 -2.96 14.78
CA VAL A 451 11.55 -2.22 16.02
C VAL A 451 11.37 -3.17 17.21
N LEU A 452 10.63 -4.27 17.04
CA LEU A 452 10.46 -5.28 18.09
C LEU A 452 11.82 -5.89 18.50
N ARG A 453 12.72 -6.15 17.54
CA ARG A 453 14.10 -6.61 17.81
C ARG A 453 14.88 -5.58 18.64
N LEU A 454 14.84 -4.31 18.25
CA LEU A 454 15.52 -3.23 18.98
C LEU A 454 14.99 -3.07 20.41
N MET A 455 13.70 -3.31 20.63
CA MET A 455 13.07 -3.34 21.96
C MET A 455 13.30 -4.65 22.73
N ARG A 456 13.95 -5.66 22.13
CA ARG A 456 14.12 -7.02 22.65
C ARG A 456 12.80 -7.75 22.95
N LEU A 457 11.74 -7.39 22.23
CA LEU A 457 10.42 -8.02 22.29
C LEU A 457 10.36 -9.22 21.32
N TRP A 458 11.25 -10.21 21.54
CA TRP A 458 11.44 -11.34 20.63
C TRP A 458 10.19 -12.22 20.48
N ALA A 459 9.41 -12.39 21.55
CA ALA A 459 8.16 -13.13 21.51
C ALA A 459 7.14 -12.50 20.55
N ASP A 460 6.94 -11.18 20.64
CA ASP A 460 6.02 -10.44 19.77
C ASP A 460 6.48 -10.48 18.30
N ALA A 461 7.78 -10.48 18.05
CA ALA A 461 8.34 -10.59 16.70
C ALA A 461 8.08 -11.98 16.09
N VAL A 462 8.27 -13.06 16.86
CA VAL A 462 7.95 -14.43 16.42
C VAL A 462 6.46 -14.58 16.18
N ASP A 463 5.61 -14.09 17.09
CA ASP A 463 4.15 -14.20 16.95
C ASP A 463 3.63 -13.45 15.70
N LEU A 464 4.18 -12.26 15.43
CA LEU A 464 3.89 -11.51 14.21
C LEU A 464 4.26 -12.32 12.95
N LEU A 465 5.48 -12.85 12.90
CA LEU A 465 5.97 -13.59 11.74
C LEU A 465 5.28 -14.94 11.56
N ASP A 466 4.96 -15.65 12.65
CA ASP A 466 4.18 -16.89 12.60
C ASP A 466 2.76 -16.63 12.08
N SER A 467 2.10 -15.55 12.53
CA SER A 467 0.77 -15.17 12.03
C SER A 467 0.78 -14.87 10.53
N LEU A 468 1.87 -14.27 10.04
CA LEU A 468 2.04 -13.93 8.64
C LEU A 468 2.35 -15.18 7.81
N LEU A 469 3.29 -16.02 8.25
CA LEU A 469 3.76 -17.19 7.49
C LEU A 469 2.78 -18.38 7.51
N THR A 470 1.80 -18.39 8.42
CA THR A 470 0.75 -19.42 8.50
C THR A 470 -0.51 -19.10 7.71
N ASP A 471 -0.61 -17.89 7.14
CA ASP A 471 -1.73 -17.51 6.29
C ASP A 471 -1.78 -18.40 5.02
N VAL A 472 -2.98 -18.80 4.61
CA VAL A 472 -3.19 -19.72 3.48
C VAL A 472 -2.75 -19.07 2.16
N ASP A 473 -2.81 -17.74 2.11
CA ASP A 473 -2.57 -16.94 0.90
C ASP A 473 -1.17 -16.28 0.89
N VAL A 474 -0.22 -16.74 1.69
CA VAL A 474 1.12 -16.12 1.81
C VAL A 474 1.84 -16.00 0.47
N ASN A 475 1.76 -17.04 -0.37
CA ASN A 475 2.40 -17.04 -1.69
C ASN A 475 1.73 -16.07 -2.68
N ASP A 476 0.47 -15.70 -2.44
CA ASP A 476 -0.25 -14.74 -3.27
C ASP A 476 0.01 -13.30 -2.81
N LYS A 477 0.31 -13.11 -1.51
CA LYS A 477 0.54 -11.81 -0.89
C LYS A 477 1.99 -11.33 -0.96
N PHE A 478 2.96 -12.25 -0.96
CA PHE A 478 4.39 -11.92 -0.80
C PHE A 478 5.26 -12.57 -1.86
N ARG A 479 6.39 -11.92 -2.19
CA ARG A 479 7.40 -12.52 -3.07
C ARG A 479 8.16 -13.61 -2.30
N CYS A 480 8.69 -14.61 -3.02
CA CYS A 480 9.49 -15.68 -2.41
C CYS A 480 10.69 -15.15 -1.60
N GLU A 481 11.29 -14.04 -2.04
CA GLU A 481 12.39 -13.37 -1.34
C GLU A 481 11.96 -12.80 0.01
N ASP A 482 10.76 -12.22 0.07
CA ASP A 482 10.18 -11.68 1.30
C ASP A 482 9.87 -12.80 2.29
N ILE A 483 9.29 -13.89 1.81
CA ILE A 483 9.00 -15.09 2.62
C ILE A 483 10.30 -15.66 3.19
N ALA A 484 11.35 -15.79 2.38
CA ALA A 484 12.64 -16.29 2.83
C ALA A 484 13.29 -15.36 3.87
N TYR A 485 13.19 -14.04 3.66
CA TYR A 485 13.63 -13.05 4.63
C TYR A 485 12.86 -13.20 5.95
N PHE A 486 11.53 -13.28 5.92
CA PHE A 486 10.69 -13.42 7.10
C PHE A 486 10.98 -14.72 7.87
N GLN A 487 11.19 -15.84 7.18
CA GLN A 487 11.59 -17.10 7.81
C GLN A 487 12.94 -16.99 8.52
N THR A 488 13.92 -16.36 7.87
CA THR A 488 15.25 -16.17 8.45
C THR A 488 15.18 -15.31 9.71
N VAL A 489 14.49 -14.16 9.65
CA VAL A 489 14.35 -13.27 10.80
C VAL A 489 13.53 -13.90 11.93
N ARG A 490 12.53 -14.73 11.59
CA ARG A 490 11.74 -15.49 12.56
C ARG A 490 12.59 -16.50 13.32
N ASP A 491 13.44 -17.24 12.62
CA ASP A 491 14.33 -18.21 13.26
C ASP A 491 15.42 -17.54 14.11
N GLU A 492 15.95 -16.38 13.68
CA GLU A 492 16.84 -15.54 14.50
C GLU A 492 16.14 -15.07 15.79
N ALA A 493 14.94 -14.52 15.68
CA ALA A 493 14.16 -14.05 16.82
C ALA A 493 13.83 -15.19 17.80
N GLN A 494 13.55 -16.39 17.29
CA GLN A 494 13.31 -17.58 18.09
C GLN A 494 14.57 -18.01 18.87
N GLN A 495 15.75 -17.98 18.24
CA GLN A 495 17.01 -18.30 18.91
C GLN A 495 17.32 -17.31 20.03
N GLU A 496 17.15 -16.01 19.79
CA GLU A 496 17.37 -14.96 20.80
C GLU A 496 16.38 -15.07 21.97
N ARG A 497 15.11 -15.40 21.68
CA ARG A 497 14.12 -15.70 22.71
C ARG A 497 14.55 -16.87 23.59
N GLU A 498 14.96 -17.98 23.01
CA GLU A 498 15.42 -19.17 23.75
C GLU A 498 16.67 -18.86 24.58
N ALA A 499 17.59 -18.04 24.06
CA ALA A 499 18.76 -17.59 24.79
C ALA A 499 18.41 -16.72 26.00
N LEU A 500 17.44 -15.81 25.86
CA LEU A 500 16.94 -14.98 26.96
C LEU A 500 16.26 -15.83 28.04
N GLU A 501 15.37 -16.75 27.65
CA GLU A 501 14.71 -17.68 28.57
C GLU A 501 15.72 -18.56 29.32
N ALA A 502 16.79 -19.01 28.65
CA ALA A 502 17.87 -19.76 29.28
C ALA A 502 18.66 -18.92 30.30
N LEU A 503 18.94 -17.65 29.99
CA LEU A 503 19.62 -16.72 30.89
C LEU A 503 18.77 -16.43 32.13
N GLU A 504 17.47 -16.18 31.95
CA GLU A 504 16.53 -15.96 33.05
C GLU A 504 16.41 -17.20 33.93
N ALA A 505 16.36 -18.41 33.34
CA ALA A 505 16.35 -19.66 34.08
C ALA A 505 17.64 -19.86 34.89
N GLU A 506 18.79 -19.46 34.35
CA GLU A 506 20.06 -19.49 35.08
C GLU A 506 20.08 -18.49 36.25
N GLN A 507 19.60 -17.27 36.03
CA GLN A 507 19.49 -16.25 37.07
C GLN A 507 18.51 -16.68 38.17
N ALA A 508 17.35 -17.23 37.81
CA ALA A 508 16.39 -17.79 38.77
C ALA A 508 17.01 -18.92 39.58
N ARG A 509 17.83 -19.79 38.96
CA ARG A 509 18.59 -20.83 39.67
C ARG A 509 19.60 -20.24 40.64
N LYS A 510 20.35 -19.21 40.25
CA LYS A 510 21.31 -18.51 41.13
C LYS A 510 20.59 -17.84 42.31
N ASN A 511 19.46 -17.18 42.07
CA ASN A 511 18.64 -16.56 43.10
C ASN A 511 18.07 -17.59 44.07
N LYS A 512 17.60 -18.74 43.57
CA LYS A 512 17.12 -19.84 44.43
C LYS A 512 18.24 -20.42 45.30
N ILE A 513 19.45 -20.55 44.77
CA ILE A 513 20.62 -20.97 45.56
C ILE A 513 20.96 -19.92 46.62
N ARG A 514 20.92 -18.62 46.27
CA ARG A 514 21.16 -17.52 47.22
C ARG A 514 20.12 -17.52 48.34
N GLN A 515 18.83 -17.62 48.02
CA GLN A 515 17.75 -17.71 49.00
C GLN A 515 17.92 -18.93 49.92
N ALA A 516 18.27 -20.09 49.37
CA ALA A 516 18.54 -21.28 50.19
C ALA A 516 19.73 -21.09 51.16
N LYS A 517 20.76 -20.34 50.74
CA LYS A 517 21.89 -19.98 51.63
C LYS A 517 21.47 -18.99 52.72
N GLU A 518 20.70 -17.97 52.37
CA GLU A 518 20.18 -16.97 53.32
C GLU A 518 19.28 -17.66 54.37
N GLU A 519 18.41 -18.57 53.95
CA GLU A 519 17.56 -19.37 54.83
C GLU A 519 18.39 -20.28 55.75
N ALA A 520 19.42 -20.95 55.23
CA ALA A 520 20.31 -21.79 56.03
C ALA A 520 21.07 -20.98 57.11
N ILE A 521 21.54 -19.77 56.77
CA ILE A 521 22.17 -18.86 57.72
C ILE A 521 21.16 -18.42 58.79
N PHE A 522 19.94 -18.07 58.39
CA PHE A 522 18.87 -17.67 59.30
C PHE A 522 18.51 -18.79 60.29
N GLN A 523 18.37 -20.03 59.81
CA GLN A 523 18.12 -21.19 60.67
C GLN A 523 19.27 -21.46 61.64
N ALA A 524 20.53 -21.32 61.20
CA ALA A 524 21.69 -21.47 62.06
C ALA A 524 21.73 -20.41 63.18
N LEU A 525 21.36 -19.16 62.88
CA LEU A 525 21.24 -18.09 63.89
C LEU A 525 20.11 -18.36 64.88
N LEU A 526 18.98 -18.90 64.42
CA LEU A 526 17.85 -19.25 65.29
C LEU A 526 18.21 -20.34 66.31
N LEU A 527 19.01 -21.33 65.87
CA LEU A 527 19.50 -22.39 66.75
C LEU A 527 20.50 -21.87 67.80
N GLN A 528 21.28 -20.83 67.51
CA GLN A 528 22.19 -20.21 68.49
C GLN A 528 21.48 -19.36 69.55
N GLN A 529 20.23 -18.95 69.32
CA GLN A 529 19.47 -18.13 70.28
C GLN A 529 18.63 -18.94 71.26
N GLN A 530 18.64 -20.28 71.19
CA GLN A 530 18.06 -21.07 72.28
C GLN A 530 19.02 -21.02 73.48
N PRO A 531 18.63 -20.37 74.60
CA PRO A 531 19.45 -20.35 75.79
C PRO A 531 19.60 -21.79 76.28
N GLU A 532 20.85 -22.23 76.47
CA GLU A 532 21.13 -23.47 77.17
C GLU A 532 20.53 -23.37 78.58
N ASP A 533 19.35 -23.96 78.74
CA ASP A 533 18.69 -24.08 80.03
C ASP A 533 19.46 -25.16 80.82
N VAL A 534 20.33 -24.67 81.71
CA VAL A 534 21.12 -25.42 82.67
C VAL A 534 20.19 -26.33 83.48
N ARG A 535 20.29 -27.65 83.25
CA ARG A 535 19.82 -28.66 84.23
C ARG A 535 20.86 -29.76 84.39
N ASP A 536 21.56 -29.65 85.52
CA ASP A 536 22.23 -30.73 86.25
C ASP A 536 21.32 -31.97 86.40
N VAL A 537 21.77 -33.14 85.95
CA VAL A 537 21.44 -34.43 86.57
C VAL A 537 22.62 -35.41 86.40
N THR A 538 23.10 -35.91 87.53
CA THR A 538 24.16 -36.90 87.77
C THR A 538 23.85 -38.33 87.31
N PRO A 539 24.84 -39.24 87.21
CA PRO A 539 24.71 -40.54 86.55
C PRO A 539 24.48 -41.71 87.52
N THR A 540 23.65 -42.70 87.12
CA THR A 540 23.64 -44.06 87.71
C THR A 540 23.34 -45.14 86.67
N VAL A 541 24.40 -45.82 86.23
CA VAL A 541 24.62 -47.28 86.17
C VAL A 541 23.38 -48.20 86.24
N ASN A 542 23.08 -48.93 85.14
CA ASN A 542 23.06 -50.41 85.08
C ASN A 542 22.47 -50.97 83.75
N ASP A 543 23.31 -51.78 83.09
CA ASP A 543 23.09 -53.07 82.42
C ASP A 543 21.93 -53.41 81.47
N VAL A 544 22.30 -54.31 80.54
CA VAL A 544 21.54 -55.29 79.73
C VAL A 544 21.36 -54.99 78.23
N ASN A 545 22.40 -55.39 77.47
CA ASN A 545 22.40 -56.50 76.51
C ASN A 545 21.33 -56.60 75.40
N LEU A 546 21.76 -56.52 74.12
CA LEU A 546 21.62 -57.53 73.04
C LEU A 546 21.51 -56.92 71.63
N GLY A 547 22.44 -57.29 70.74
CA GLY A 547 22.13 -57.71 69.35
C GLY A 547 22.34 -56.71 68.20
N SER A 548 23.52 -56.78 67.57
CA SER A 548 23.84 -56.35 66.18
C SER A 548 23.07 -57.19 65.11
N PRO A 549 23.30 -57.09 63.76
CA PRO A 549 24.13 -56.19 62.92
C PRO A 549 23.32 -55.64 61.68
N ASP A 550 23.77 -54.77 60.76
CA ASP A 550 24.75 -55.01 59.69
C ASP A 550 24.97 -53.75 58.80
N THR A 551 26.25 -53.38 58.62
CA THR A 551 26.98 -52.88 57.40
C THR A 551 26.52 -51.66 56.57
N PRO A 552 27.39 -51.07 55.70
CA PRO A 552 28.76 -50.58 55.95
C PRO A 552 29.03 -49.17 55.34
N SER A 553 30.02 -48.47 55.90
CA SER A 553 30.77 -47.40 55.22
C SER A 553 31.87 -48.00 54.31
N PRO A 554 32.51 -47.20 53.43
CA PRO A 554 33.88 -46.76 53.76
C PRO A 554 34.16 -45.30 53.36
N GLN A 555 34.69 -44.49 54.28
CA GLN A 555 36.12 -44.18 54.48
C GLN A 555 36.70 -43.14 53.52
N THR A 556 36.86 -41.95 54.09
CA THR A 556 37.94 -40.99 53.80
C THR A 556 39.06 -41.29 54.78
N GLN A 557 40.34 -41.27 54.38
CA GLN A 557 41.55 -41.09 55.21
C GLN A 557 42.83 -41.11 54.32
N PRO A 558 43.99 -40.60 54.79
CA PRO A 558 44.57 -39.33 54.32
C PRO A 558 46.11 -39.37 54.13
N ILE A 559 46.78 -38.20 54.10
CA ILE A 559 48.23 -37.94 54.41
C ILE A 559 49.18 -38.28 53.22
N GLU A 560 50.27 -37.60 52.81
CA GLU A 560 51.32 -36.74 53.40
C GLU A 560 52.07 -35.96 52.28
N ASP A 561 52.56 -34.76 52.61
CA ASP A 561 53.89 -34.14 52.39
C ASP A 561 54.67 -34.07 51.03
N SER A 562 55.00 -32.79 50.71
CA SER A 562 56.27 -32.18 50.23
C SER A 562 57.24 -32.96 49.30
N ASP A 563 57.64 -32.40 48.16
CA ASP A 563 58.64 -31.30 48.04
C ASP A 563 59.31 -31.25 46.64
N SER A 564 59.67 -30.02 46.23
CA SER A 564 60.79 -29.65 45.33
C SER A 564 60.74 -29.77 43.78
N THR A 565 61.21 -28.67 43.15
CA THR A 565 62.12 -28.59 41.99
C THR A 565 61.60 -28.17 40.59
N SER A 566 61.55 -26.84 40.38
CA SER A 566 62.17 -26.01 39.31
C SER A 566 62.06 -26.30 37.79
N MET A 567 62.07 -25.17 37.03
CA MET A 567 62.49 -24.96 35.62
C MET A 567 61.46 -25.36 34.54
N SER A 568 60.82 -24.42 33.83
CA SER A 568 61.30 -23.54 32.75
C SER A 568 60.94 -24.06 31.35
N SER A 569 60.36 -23.13 30.56
CA SER A 569 60.35 -23.02 29.09
C SER A 569 59.17 -23.55 28.25
N ASN A 570 58.62 -22.61 27.47
CA ASN A 570 58.30 -22.64 26.03
C ASN A 570 57.20 -23.62 25.55
N SER A 571 56.03 -23.11 25.15
CA SER A 571 55.68 -22.51 23.84
C SER A 571 55.03 -23.54 22.91
N ASP A 572 53.84 -23.17 22.41
CA ASP A 572 53.23 -23.58 21.14
C ASP A 572 53.26 -25.05 20.71
N ILE A 573 52.09 -25.61 20.45
CA ILE A 573 51.82 -26.32 19.18
C ILE A 573 50.31 -26.32 18.89
N LEU A 574 50.02 -25.74 17.72
CA LEU A 574 48.82 -25.85 16.92
C LEU A 574 48.26 -27.29 16.77
N ARG A 575 46.97 -27.32 16.41
CA ARG A 575 46.35 -28.16 15.35
C ARG A 575 45.70 -29.51 15.71
N ARG A 576 44.40 -29.54 15.35
CA ARG A 576 43.54 -30.66 14.91
C ARG A 576 42.90 -31.43 16.08
N PHE A 577 41.62 -31.80 16.07
CA PHE A 577 40.77 -32.22 14.96
C PHE A 577 39.30 -31.89 15.24
N THR A 578 38.61 -31.50 14.18
CA THR A 578 37.17 -31.49 13.96
C THR A 578 36.55 -32.89 14.07
N ALA A 579 35.23 -32.88 14.30
CA ALA A 579 34.23 -33.91 14.02
C ALA A 579 34.03 -35.02 15.07
N ARG A 580 32.90 -34.92 15.79
CA ARG A 580 31.98 -36.06 16.02
C ARG A 580 30.57 -35.58 16.33
N THR A 581 29.79 -35.49 15.26
CA THR A 581 28.34 -35.62 15.29
C THR A 581 27.91 -37.04 15.66
N ALA A 582 26.68 -37.12 16.17
CA ALA A 582 25.82 -38.30 16.29
C ALA A 582 26.07 -39.26 17.46
N LYS A 583 25.23 -39.16 18.49
CA LYS A 583 24.24 -40.18 18.91
C LYS A 583 23.78 -39.93 20.33
N THR A 584 22.53 -39.47 20.48
CA THR A 584 21.64 -39.86 21.59
C THR A 584 20.21 -39.45 21.25
N SER A 585 19.59 -40.17 20.33
CA SER A 585 18.15 -40.36 20.32
C SER A 585 17.84 -41.59 21.18
N ALA A 586 17.27 -41.38 22.37
CA ALA A 586 16.27 -42.25 23.00
C ALA A 586 15.97 -41.82 24.44
N ALA A 587 14.67 -41.77 24.74
CA ALA A 587 14.07 -41.76 26.08
C ALA A 587 14.02 -40.41 26.83
N ARG A 588 12.99 -39.61 26.53
CA ARG A 588 12.16 -39.08 27.63
C ARG A 588 10.69 -38.93 27.22
N LYS A 589 9.89 -39.84 27.76
CA LYS A 589 8.43 -39.78 27.78
C LYS A 589 7.97 -38.54 28.56
N GLY A 590 7.10 -37.77 27.92
CA GLY A 590 5.92 -37.15 28.53
C GLY A 590 6.15 -36.05 29.56
N ARG A 591 6.19 -34.80 29.10
CA ARG A 591 5.59 -33.69 29.84
C ARG A 591 4.90 -32.74 28.85
N SER A 592 3.58 -32.77 28.87
CA SER A 592 2.66 -31.98 28.05
C SER A 592 2.90 -30.48 28.28
N THR A 593 3.51 -29.81 27.32
CA THR A 593 3.51 -28.34 27.18
C THR A 593 2.30 -27.95 26.34
N LYS A 594 1.16 -27.77 27.01
CA LYS A 594 -0.10 -27.39 26.38
C LYS A 594 -0.17 -25.86 26.21
N SER A 595 -0.31 -25.46 24.95
CA SER A 595 -1.04 -24.32 24.38
C SER A 595 -0.68 -22.88 24.80
N ILE A 596 0.19 -22.23 24.03
CA ILE A 596 0.10 -20.78 23.74
C ILE A 596 -0.31 -20.55 22.26
N GLN A 597 0.03 -21.48 21.36
CA GLN A 597 -0.36 -21.47 19.94
C GLN A 597 -1.87 -21.60 19.65
N ASP A 598 -2.71 -21.80 20.66
CA ASP A 598 -4.17 -21.95 20.44
C ASP A 598 -4.95 -20.63 20.63
N GLU A 599 -4.34 -19.54 21.10
CA GLU A 599 -5.12 -18.35 21.48
C GLU A 599 -5.88 -17.66 20.33
N PRO A 600 -5.33 -17.48 19.11
CA PRO A 600 -6.11 -16.95 17.99
C PRO A 600 -7.21 -17.93 17.53
N VAL A 601 -6.94 -19.24 17.55
CA VAL A 601 -7.95 -20.27 17.23
C VAL A 601 -9.06 -20.27 18.28
N LYS A 602 -8.71 -20.10 19.56
CA LYS A 602 -9.66 -19.94 20.66
C LYS A 602 -10.46 -18.65 20.52
N ALA A 603 -9.84 -17.53 20.13
CA ALA A 603 -10.51 -16.26 19.89
C ALA A 603 -11.55 -16.38 18.76
N ILE A 604 -11.17 -16.98 17.62
CA ILE A 604 -12.09 -17.26 16.52
C ILE A 604 -13.22 -18.20 16.97
N THR A 605 -12.89 -19.25 17.74
CA THR A 605 -13.89 -20.20 18.24
C THR A 605 -14.88 -19.53 19.22
N ARG A 606 -14.38 -18.66 20.12
CA ARG A 606 -15.19 -17.83 21.03
C ARG A 606 -16.07 -16.86 20.24
N ALA A 607 -15.50 -16.16 19.27
CA ALA A 607 -16.23 -15.24 18.40
C ALA A 607 -17.36 -15.92 17.62
N GLN A 608 -17.12 -17.11 17.06
CA GLN A 608 -18.14 -17.90 16.38
C GLN A 608 -19.22 -18.44 17.34
N ALA A 609 -18.84 -18.83 18.55
CA ALA A 609 -19.79 -19.26 19.58
C ALA A 609 -20.70 -18.11 20.03
N PHE A 610 -20.13 -16.91 20.23
CA PHE A 610 -20.89 -15.69 20.47
C PHE A 610 -21.83 -15.37 19.33
N LEU A 611 -21.36 -15.40 18.07
CA LEU A 611 -22.16 -15.10 16.89
C LEU A 611 -23.41 -15.98 16.78
N LYS A 612 -23.27 -17.28 17.06
CA LYS A 612 -24.43 -18.21 17.09
C LYS A 612 -25.46 -17.83 18.16
N ARG A 613 -25.02 -17.39 19.34
CA ARG A 613 -25.92 -16.90 20.40
C ARG A 613 -26.54 -15.56 20.02
N PHE A 614 -25.76 -14.67 19.42
CA PHE A 614 -26.18 -13.36 18.94
C PHE A 614 -27.35 -13.49 17.96
N TYR A 615 -27.24 -14.34 16.93
CA TYR A 615 -28.32 -14.51 15.95
C TYR A 615 -29.61 -15.08 16.53
N ARG A 616 -29.55 -15.82 17.65
CA ARG A 616 -30.75 -16.27 18.37
C ARG A 616 -31.37 -15.14 19.19
N ALA A 617 -30.53 -14.30 19.81
CA ALA A 617 -30.97 -13.21 20.68
C ALA A 617 -31.37 -11.92 19.93
N LYS A 618 -30.86 -11.70 18.70
CA LYS A 618 -31.01 -10.41 17.98
C LYS A 618 -32.46 -10.02 17.64
N GLN A 619 -33.41 -10.94 17.76
CA GLN A 619 -34.83 -10.68 17.51
C GLN A 619 -35.52 -9.99 18.69
N ASP A 620 -34.94 -10.03 19.89
CA ASP A 620 -35.47 -9.41 21.12
C ASP A 620 -34.37 -8.62 21.82
N ALA A 621 -34.51 -7.29 21.86
CA ALA A 621 -33.54 -6.39 22.49
C ALA A 621 -33.23 -6.76 23.95
N THR A 622 -34.20 -7.34 24.67
CA THR A 622 -34.02 -7.78 26.06
C THR A 622 -33.09 -9.00 26.15
N GLN A 623 -33.33 -9.99 25.29
CA GLN A 623 -32.50 -11.19 25.22
C GLN A 623 -31.10 -10.86 24.72
N LEU A 624 -31.01 -9.91 23.78
CA LEU A 624 -29.73 -9.44 23.28
C LEU A 624 -28.94 -8.71 24.37
N TRP A 625 -29.58 -7.83 25.14
CA TRP A 625 -28.93 -7.19 26.28
C TRP A 625 -28.48 -8.21 27.32
N ASN A 626 -29.33 -9.18 27.67
CA ASN A 626 -28.96 -10.25 28.62
C ASN A 626 -27.75 -11.06 28.14
N LEU A 627 -27.66 -11.35 26.84
CA LEU A 627 -26.50 -12.02 26.26
C LEU A 627 -25.24 -11.13 26.36
N VAL A 628 -25.35 -9.86 25.98
CA VAL A 628 -24.23 -8.91 25.95
C VAL A 628 -23.75 -8.54 27.35
N SER A 629 -24.64 -8.41 28.32
CA SER A 629 -24.31 -8.05 29.70
C SER A 629 -23.66 -9.20 30.45
N THR A 630 -24.05 -10.45 30.16
CA THR A 630 -23.50 -11.67 30.80
C THR A 630 -22.28 -12.25 30.09
N CYS A 631 -22.08 -11.98 28.80
CA CYS A 631 -20.92 -12.43 28.04
C CYS A 631 -19.62 -11.77 28.56
N GLU A 632 -18.51 -12.50 28.57
CA GLU A 632 -17.20 -11.95 28.90
C GLU A 632 -16.78 -10.88 27.88
N LEU A 633 -16.18 -9.77 28.35
CA LEU A 633 -15.81 -8.66 27.45
C LEU A 633 -14.78 -9.08 26.40
N GLY A 634 -13.90 -10.04 26.72
CA GLY A 634 -12.94 -10.58 25.76
C GLY A 634 -13.62 -11.34 24.63
N GLU A 635 -14.59 -12.21 24.94
CA GLU A 635 -15.37 -12.92 23.91
C GLU A 635 -16.17 -11.95 23.02
N LEU A 636 -16.78 -10.92 23.62
CA LEU A 636 -17.48 -9.90 22.87
C LEU A 636 -16.55 -9.07 21.97
N ALA A 637 -15.34 -8.74 22.47
CA ALA A 637 -14.32 -8.06 21.68
C ALA A 637 -13.83 -8.90 20.50
N ASP A 638 -13.54 -10.17 20.74
CA ASP A 638 -13.16 -11.14 19.71
C ASP A 638 -14.25 -11.20 18.64
N ALA A 639 -15.53 -11.25 19.05
CA ALA A 639 -16.67 -11.28 18.13
C ALA A 639 -16.80 -9.99 17.30
N ILE A 640 -16.75 -8.81 17.93
CA ILE A 640 -16.87 -7.51 17.26
C ILE A 640 -15.76 -7.32 16.21
N ASN A 641 -14.52 -7.69 16.56
CA ASN A 641 -13.37 -7.46 15.68
C ASN A 641 -13.27 -8.49 14.54
N THR A 642 -13.78 -9.71 14.72
CA THR A 642 -13.55 -10.79 13.72
C THR A 642 -14.81 -11.29 12.99
N SER A 643 -15.91 -11.53 13.72
CA SER A 643 -16.98 -12.42 13.23
C SER A 643 -18.34 -11.77 13.13
N LEU A 644 -18.58 -10.68 13.86
CA LEU A 644 -19.85 -9.97 13.84
C LEU A 644 -19.95 -9.11 12.56
N PRO A 645 -20.98 -9.24 11.72
CA PRO A 645 -21.13 -8.36 10.56
C PRO A 645 -21.45 -6.92 10.98
N GLU A 646 -21.14 -5.95 10.13
CA GLU A 646 -21.21 -4.52 10.45
C GLU A 646 -22.67 -4.05 10.69
N ASP A 647 -23.64 -4.68 10.03
CA ASP A 647 -25.07 -4.42 10.20
C ASP A 647 -25.60 -4.77 11.61
N CYS A 648 -24.81 -5.50 12.41
CA CYS A 648 -25.16 -5.89 13.77
C CYS A 648 -24.78 -4.83 14.82
N PHE A 649 -23.93 -3.86 14.49
CA PHE A 649 -23.52 -2.81 15.45
C PHE A 649 -24.68 -1.91 15.89
N PRO A 650 -25.55 -1.42 14.99
CA PRO A 650 -26.74 -0.66 15.41
C PRO A 650 -27.65 -1.47 16.34
N ILE A 651 -27.78 -2.77 16.12
CA ILE A 651 -28.64 -3.66 16.92
C ILE A 651 -28.11 -3.78 18.35
N ILE A 652 -26.78 -3.90 18.53
CA ILE A 652 -26.15 -3.91 19.85
C ILE A 652 -26.40 -2.59 20.58
N LEU A 653 -26.17 -1.46 19.92
CA LEU A 653 -26.36 -0.13 20.53
C LEU A 653 -27.83 0.11 20.89
N GLN A 654 -28.76 -0.30 20.04
CA GLN A 654 -30.20 -0.23 20.31
C GLN A 654 -30.62 -1.10 21.50
N ALA A 655 -30.01 -2.29 21.67
CA ALA A 655 -30.27 -3.14 22.83
C ALA A 655 -29.77 -2.50 24.13
N ILE A 656 -28.60 -1.83 24.09
CA ILE A 656 -28.07 -1.06 25.23
C ILE A 656 -29.01 0.09 25.59
N GLU A 657 -29.47 0.84 24.59
CA GLU A 657 -30.42 1.94 24.75
C GLU A 657 -31.75 1.46 25.36
N THR A 658 -32.31 0.36 24.83
CA THR A 658 -33.55 -0.24 25.34
C THR A 658 -33.39 -0.72 26.79
N ALA A 659 -32.23 -1.27 27.12
CA ALA A 659 -31.93 -1.71 28.48
C ALA A 659 -31.83 -0.51 29.44
N ALA A 660 -31.18 0.58 29.01
CA ALA A 660 -31.02 1.79 29.81
C ALA A 660 -32.35 2.41 30.25
N VAL A 661 -33.37 2.37 29.37
CA VAL A 661 -34.73 2.84 29.69
C VAL A 661 -35.38 2.04 30.82
N ARG A 662 -34.99 0.78 31.03
CA ARG A 662 -35.58 -0.13 32.03
C ARG A 662 -35.00 0.01 33.44
N ALA A 663 -34.34 1.13 33.75
CA ALA A 663 -33.75 1.41 35.07
C ALA A 663 -32.73 0.34 35.52
N LEU A 664 -31.69 0.17 34.71
CA LEU A 664 -30.54 -0.69 35.02
C LEU A 664 -29.94 -0.38 36.38
N SER A 665 -29.49 -1.42 37.10
CA SER A 665 -28.64 -1.26 38.27
C SER A 665 -27.34 -0.51 37.92
N ASN A 666 -26.70 0.16 38.89
CA ASN A 666 -25.43 0.86 38.65
C ASN A 666 -24.35 -0.05 38.03
N THR A 667 -24.34 -1.34 38.40
CA THR A 667 -23.45 -2.35 37.81
C THR A 667 -23.75 -2.63 36.34
N GLU A 668 -25.02 -2.70 35.96
CA GLU A 668 -25.43 -2.91 34.57
C GLU A 668 -25.23 -1.65 33.72
N GLN A 669 -25.45 -0.46 34.29
CA GLN A 669 -25.11 0.81 33.63
C GLN A 669 -23.60 0.91 33.35
N ALA A 670 -22.76 0.56 34.33
CA ALA A 670 -21.31 0.51 34.12
C ALA A 670 -20.92 -0.51 33.03
N ARG A 671 -21.62 -1.65 32.97
CA ARG A 671 -21.41 -2.66 31.92
C ARG A 671 -21.82 -2.13 30.55
N ALA A 672 -22.96 -1.43 30.44
CA ALA A 672 -23.47 -0.84 29.21
C ALA A 672 -22.45 0.14 28.60
N VAL A 673 -21.90 1.03 29.44
CA VAL A 673 -20.88 2.00 29.02
C VAL A 673 -19.62 1.28 28.50
N ARG A 674 -19.15 0.24 29.18
CA ARG A 674 -17.97 -0.54 28.74
C ARG A 674 -18.20 -1.23 27.40
N VAL A 675 -19.38 -1.83 27.21
CA VAL A 675 -19.73 -2.48 25.92
C VAL A 675 -19.79 -1.45 24.80
N ALA A 676 -20.44 -0.30 25.04
CA ALA A 676 -20.53 0.75 24.03
C ALA A 676 -19.15 1.32 23.65
N GLN A 677 -18.26 1.52 24.62
CA GLN A 677 -16.88 1.92 24.36
C GLN A 677 -16.12 0.87 23.54
N LEU A 678 -16.39 -0.41 23.78
CA LEU A 678 -15.79 -1.51 23.04
C LEU A 678 -16.22 -1.48 21.57
N VAL A 679 -17.52 -1.28 21.31
CA VAL A 679 -18.06 -1.11 19.95
C VAL A 679 -17.47 0.14 19.29
N GLN A 680 -17.44 1.28 19.98
CA GLN A 680 -16.92 2.55 19.44
C GLN A 680 -15.44 2.50 19.05
N ARG A 681 -14.63 1.74 19.80
CA ARG A 681 -13.19 1.60 19.55
C ARG A 681 -12.86 0.55 18.50
N ALA A 682 -13.82 -0.28 18.09
CA ALA A 682 -13.59 -1.29 17.08
C ALA A 682 -13.35 -0.63 15.71
N PRO A 683 -12.23 -0.91 15.02
CA PRO A 683 -11.92 -0.30 13.71
C PRO A 683 -13.05 -0.50 12.68
N ARG A 684 -13.68 -1.68 12.71
CA ARG A 684 -14.81 -2.02 11.83
C ARG A 684 -16.05 -1.14 12.07
N PHE A 685 -16.29 -0.73 13.31
CA PHE A 685 -17.40 0.17 13.63
C PHE A 685 -17.14 1.60 13.15
N VAL A 686 -15.90 2.09 13.28
CA VAL A 686 -15.50 3.41 12.77
C VAL A 686 -15.71 3.46 11.26
N PHE A 687 -15.21 2.44 10.54
CA PHE A 687 -15.40 2.31 9.09
C PHE A 687 -16.88 2.21 8.70
N TYR A 688 -17.66 1.38 9.40
CA TYR A 688 -19.09 1.25 9.15
C TYR A 688 -19.84 2.57 9.35
N ARG A 689 -19.56 3.30 10.43
CA ARG A 689 -20.18 4.60 10.71
C ARG A 689 -19.93 5.59 9.57
N ASP A 690 -18.72 5.61 9.03
CA ASP A 690 -18.34 6.58 8.00
C ASP A 690 -18.95 6.22 6.62
N LEU A 691 -19.20 4.94 6.34
CA LEU A 691 -19.88 4.47 5.11
C LEU A 691 -21.40 4.35 5.21
N ALA A 692 -21.96 4.39 6.42
CA ALA A 692 -23.38 4.23 6.66
C ALA A 692 -24.20 5.37 6.02
N THR A 693 -25.44 5.07 5.62
CA THR A 693 -26.36 6.10 5.12
C THR A 693 -26.66 7.12 6.21
N VAL A 694 -27.05 8.34 5.81
CA VAL A 694 -27.34 9.45 6.74
C VAL A 694 -28.35 9.06 7.82
N ASP A 695 -29.35 8.24 7.49
CA ASP A 695 -30.36 7.79 8.47
C ASP A 695 -29.79 6.80 9.48
N VAL A 696 -28.89 5.90 9.06
CA VAL A 696 -28.19 4.98 9.95
C VAL A 696 -27.20 5.75 10.84
N GLN A 697 -26.48 6.73 10.30
CA GLN A 697 -25.61 7.61 11.08
C GLN A 697 -26.39 8.40 12.13
N ARG A 698 -27.58 8.92 11.78
CA ARG A 698 -28.46 9.62 12.73
C ARG A 698 -28.94 8.69 13.85
N SER A 699 -29.33 7.46 13.52
CA SER A 699 -29.74 6.44 14.49
C SER A 699 -28.58 6.07 15.43
N LEU A 700 -27.39 5.81 14.89
CA LEU A 700 -26.17 5.55 15.67
C LEU A 700 -25.83 6.73 16.59
N GLY A 701 -25.91 7.95 16.09
CA GLY A 701 -25.70 9.16 16.87
C GLY A 701 -26.65 9.26 18.06
N ALA A 702 -27.94 8.96 17.86
CA ALA A 702 -28.93 8.98 18.94
C ALA A 702 -28.61 7.96 20.04
N SER A 703 -28.32 6.70 19.68
CA SER A 703 -27.96 5.68 20.67
C SER A 703 -26.66 6.02 21.43
N LEU A 704 -25.68 6.62 20.75
CA LEU A 704 -24.43 7.06 21.38
C LEU A 704 -24.65 8.21 22.38
N VAL A 705 -25.53 9.16 22.07
CA VAL A 705 -25.92 10.23 23.00
C VAL A 705 -26.61 9.63 24.23
N ALA A 706 -27.54 8.70 24.05
CA ALA A 706 -28.22 8.03 25.16
C ALA A 706 -27.22 7.29 26.07
N ILE A 707 -26.19 6.66 25.50
CA ILE A 707 -25.14 5.99 26.26
C ILE A 707 -24.29 6.99 27.06
N GLU A 708 -23.96 8.16 26.49
CA GLU A 708 -23.19 9.19 27.19
C GLU A 708 -23.98 9.78 28.36
N GLU A 709 -25.31 9.91 28.24
CA GLU A 709 -26.17 10.29 29.38
C GLU A 709 -26.11 9.27 30.52
N ILE A 710 -26.09 7.97 30.23
CA ILE A 710 -25.92 6.92 31.24
C ILE A 710 -24.58 7.09 31.96
N ARG A 711 -23.51 7.34 31.21
CA ARG A 711 -22.18 7.57 31.76
C ARG A 711 -22.16 8.78 32.70
N GLN A 712 -22.73 9.90 32.28
CA GLN A 712 -22.82 11.11 33.11
C GLN A 712 -23.57 10.87 34.42
N ARG A 713 -24.68 10.09 34.38
CA ARG A 713 -25.41 9.70 35.60
C ARG A 713 -24.57 8.83 36.53
N LEU A 714 -23.78 7.92 35.96
CA LEU A 714 -22.88 7.05 36.71
C LEU A 714 -21.79 7.86 37.41
N ASP A 715 -21.15 8.78 36.69
CA ASP A 715 -20.11 9.66 37.22
C ASP A 715 -20.68 10.54 38.35
N ALA A 716 -21.88 11.09 38.18
CA ALA A 716 -22.58 11.86 39.22
C ALA A 716 -22.93 11.01 40.45
N SER A 717 -23.38 9.75 40.27
CA SER A 717 -23.66 8.84 41.38
C SER A 717 -22.39 8.42 42.12
N THR A 718 -21.25 8.35 41.43
CA THR A 718 -19.96 7.96 42.03
C THR A 718 -19.33 9.13 42.79
N LEU A 719 -19.58 10.37 42.37
CA LEU A 719 -19.19 11.60 43.10
C LEU A 719 -20.05 11.86 44.34
N ALA A 720 -21.29 11.34 44.38
CA ALA A 720 -22.22 11.51 45.50
C ALA A 720 -22.06 10.43 46.60
N ALA A 721 -21.45 9.29 46.28
CA ALA A 721 -21.13 8.20 47.20
C ALA A 721 -19.71 8.37 47.76
#